data_AF-A0A937T566-F1
#
_entry.id   AF-A0A937T566-F1
#
_cell.length_a   1.000
_cell.length_b   1.000
_cell.length_c   1.000
_cell.angle_alpha   90.00
_cell.angle_beta   90.00
_cell.angle_gamma   90.00
#
_symmetry.space_group_name_H-M   'P 1'
#
loop_
_entity.id
_entity.type
_entity.pdbx_description
1 polymer ?
#
loop_
_entity_poly.entity_id
_entity_poly.type
_entity_poly.pdbx_seq_one_letter_code
_entity_poly.pdbx_strand_id
1 'polypeptide(L)'
;HADLALEQLRSKYHQLALLEQAVATSGQVRSMRLAVEDQREMFGDRYARGGQYLKQIGLLEGRVAAAWRHLLADEPGAFDDWYRLVQNADDAGQAILLANPLLDFDKLLLVKGRAGFASNWGGPNRLGSEMVVLSPVRPDGELTTVHQGNVSDMDLHWDGKRIVFSDGSAVWELHADGTGLRRVSAEDPPVTHYDACYLPDGRIMCVSNACEQAVPCTGGANVGNLHVMDADGTNERRITFDQDHNWNPTILHDGRVLYSRWEYTDAPHYFSRLLFRMNPDGTGQMEYYGSNSYWPNSMYWPRPIPGHPTMVSCVVSGHHGVSRSGELLLLDPARGRHEAEGAVQRIPGYGKKVEAITLDQLVTDVWPKFAAPWPLADPGTDLGAGKYFLACVQHDQWSSWDLCLVDVFDNITPIQAGGYMTPIPLRPRPKPPVIPSRVDPASDEATIYMADVYAGPGLKGFPRGSIRRLRIGSHHYRFAGNGDTRASSLEGGWDIKKILGTVPVHEDGSAVFQVPANTPIFVQPLDAEGKSQQVMRSWYVGMPGEVGTCVGCHERQNDGSPSKYTVAAFDRQPDQIEPWHGPTRGFSFDREVQPVLDRRCAGCHNGEPYESDGHTVAIADLRAKRLVWANDEQASDDEEDPNAKPKTRDVQPKEYSPAYIALQQYARRPGYEGDYHMPKPAEYNADTSVLVQMLKKGHHNVQLTAEEWERLYTWIDFNVPYPANWRESHRPPRDEQVKLRAVYKKLYANIDDRDEDPLPLPPIAEFEPPRPEPTRPIAPAIEGWPFSAEQAAQMQKLAGTVQKELDLGSGVTMQFALIPAGKFVMGQTDGFADESPQSVVTIERPFYMGRFEVTNAQYACFDPDHDSGVINERWKDRQRRGTPINQPDVPVVRITWQQAMAYCDWLSAKTGIRCTLPTEAQWEWACRAGTATPHYVGELESGVTPFANLADETARRWNHGRAEDGYDDGRMFTAAGGGFAPNAWGLYDMHGNAAEWCASSYRSYPYDANDGREDPNDPDAKVVRGGSWNDTLPFATSAFRWRYEPYKPVYNVGFRVVCDAGATKTIVAAAGDQ
;
A
#
# COMPACT_ATOMS: atom_id res chain seq x y z
N HIS A 1 46.42 34.67 7.26
CA HIS A 1 45.87 33.50 7.96
C HIS A 1 44.70 32.85 7.22
N ALA A 2 43.74 33.61 6.65
CA ALA A 2 42.64 33.06 5.84
C ALA A 2 43.11 32.39 4.53
N ASP A 3 44.07 32.98 3.80
CA ASP A 3 44.58 32.41 2.54
C ASP A 3 45.35 31.09 2.75
N LEU A 4 46.17 31.02 3.80
CA LEU A 4 46.92 29.81 4.15
C LEU A 4 45.98 28.65 4.56
N ALA A 5 44.88 28.97 5.26
CA ALA A 5 43.85 28.01 5.62
C ALA A 5 43.06 27.53 4.38
N LEU A 6 42.82 28.42 3.41
CA LEU A 6 42.16 28.09 2.15
C LEU A 6 43.03 27.19 1.27
N GLU A 7 44.34 27.46 1.18
CA GLU A 7 45.31 26.60 0.48
C GLU A 7 45.42 25.22 1.13
N GLN A 8 45.46 25.14 2.46
CA GLN A 8 45.44 23.87 3.18
C GLN A 8 44.14 23.08 2.93
N LEU A 9 42.99 23.75 2.87
CA LEU A 9 41.71 23.12 2.55
C LEU A 9 41.67 22.60 1.11
N ARG A 10 42.16 23.39 0.15
CA ARG A 10 42.29 22.98 -1.27
C ARG A 10 43.20 21.76 -1.42
N SER A 11 44.35 21.77 -0.73
CA SER A 11 45.29 20.63 -0.73
C SER A 11 44.62 19.36 -0.20
N LYS A 12 43.90 19.44 0.93
CA LYS A 12 43.15 18.30 1.47
C LYS A 12 42.04 17.81 0.54
N TYR A 13 41.32 18.72 -0.11
CA TYR A 13 40.30 18.37 -1.10
C TYR A 13 40.91 17.64 -2.31
N HIS A 14 42.02 18.14 -2.85
CA HIS A 14 42.73 17.47 -3.94
C HIS A 14 43.25 16.09 -3.53
N GLN A 15 43.78 15.95 -2.32
CA GLN A 15 44.18 14.64 -1.79
C GLN A 15 42.98 13.69 -1.69
N LEU A 16 41.82 14.15 -1.22
CA LEU A 16 40.61 13.34 -1.14
C LEU A 16 40.12 12.88 -2.53
N ALA A 17 40.04 13.80 -3.49
CA ALA A 17 39.63 13.49 -4.87
C ALA A 17 40.58 12.48 -5.54
N LEU A 18 41.88 12.59 -5.27
CA LEU A 18 42.89 11.65 -5.74
C LEU A 18 42.74 10.25 -5.12
N LEU A 19 42.47 10.19 -3.81
CA LEU A 19 42.21 8.92 -3.12
C LEU A 19 40.96 8.24 -3.70
N GLU A 20 39.90 8.99 -3.97
CA GLU A 20 38.68 8.47 -4.61
C GLU A 20 38.96 7.94 -6.01
N GLN A 21 39.67 8.70 -6.84
CA GLN A 21 40.02 8.28 -8.21
C GLN A 21 40.89 7.00 -8.20
N ALA A 22 41.79 6.86 -7.24
CA ALA A 22 42.64 5.69 -7.13
C ALA A 22 41.96 4.44 -6.62
N VAL A 23 41.02 4.60 -5.69
CA VAL A 23 40.12 3.51 -5.30
C VAL A 23 39.29 3.07 -6.52
N ALA A 24 38.79 4.03 -7.31
CA ALA A 24 38.04 3.74 -8.54
C ALA A 24 38.88 2.98 -9.57
N THR A 25 40.08 3.46 -9.91
CA THR A 25 40.98 2.77 -10.87
C THR A 25 41.41 1.39 -10.37
N SER A 26 41.67 1.23 -9.06
CA SER A 26 41.97 -0.09 -8.50
C SER A 26 40.78 -1.05 -8.61
N GLY A 27 39.57 -0.54 -8.36
CA GLY A 27 38.32 -1.25 -8.57
C GLY A 27 38.14 -1.68 -10.02
N GLN A 28 38.31 -0.76 -10.96
CA GLN A 28 38.26 -1.01 -12.41
C GLN A 28 39.21 -2.14 -12.83
N VAL A 29 40.47 -2.12 -12.38
CA VAL A 29 41.45 -3.17 -12.72
C VAL A 29 41.04 -4.54 -12.17
N ARG A 30 40.47 -4.58 -10.96
CA ARG A 30 39.91 -5.80 -10.39
C ARG A 30 38.69 -6.30 -11.18
N SER A 31 37.77 -5.41 -11.52
CA SER A 31 36.58 -5.72 -12.32
C SER A 31 36.96 -6.25 -13.71
N MET A 32 37.98 -5.66 -14.34
CA MET A 32 38.54 -6.16 -15.60
C MET A 32 39.04 -7.59 -15.49
N ARG A 33 39.78 -7.90 -14.41
CA ARG A 33 40.26 -9.25 -14.14
C ARG A 33 39.11 -10.25 -14.06
N LEU A 34 38.08 -9.94 -13.27
CA LEU A 34 36.93 -10.81 -13.08
C LEU A 34 36.23 -11.11 -14.42
N ALA A 35 36.02 -10.09 -15.25
CA ALA A 35 35.41 -10.27 -16.56
C ALA A 35 36.27 -11.14 -17.51
N VAL A 36 37.59 -10.96 -17.51
CA VAL A 36 38.50 -11.78 -18.33
C VAL A 36 38.56 -13.22 -17.85
N GLU A 37 38.55 -13.45 -16.53
CA GLU A 37 38.51 -14.79 -15.95
C GLU A 37 37.20 -15.51 -16.30
N ASP A 38 36.06 -14.82 -16.16
CA ASP A 38 34.74 -15.32 -16.53
C ASP A 38 34.66 -15.65 -18.03
N GLN A 39 35.13 -14.76 -18.91
CA GLN A 39 35.15 -15.00 -20.36
C GLN A 39 36.05 -16.17 -20.74
N ARG A 40 37.21 -16.33 -20.10
CA ARG A 40 38.10 -17.48 -20.37
C ARG A 40 37.45 -18.80 -19.95
N GLU A 41 36.77 -18.81 -18.82
CA GLU A 41 36.05 -19.99 -18.33
C GLU A 41 34.91 -20.38 -19.27
N MET A 42 34.12 -19.40 -19.71
CA MET A 42 32.96 -19.65 -20.57
C MET A 42 33.33 -20.00 -22.02
N PHE A 43 34.31 -19.29 -22.61
CA PHE A 43 34.54 -19.35 -24.05
C PHE A 43 35.80 -20.13 -24.47
N GLY A 44 36.71 -20.42 -23.53
CA GLY A 44 37.94 -21.17 -23.83
C GLY A 44 38.69 -20.61 -25.04
N ASP A 45 38.86 -21.44 -26.07
CA ASP A 45 39.60 -21.10 -27.29
C ASP A 45 38.98 -19.94 -28.10
N ARG A 46 37.67 -19.71 -27.98
CA ARG A 46 37.00 -18.54 -28.62
C ARG A 46 37.50 -17.21 -28.03
N TYR A 47 38.06 -17.24 -26.82
CA TYR A 47 38.71 -16.09 -26.18
C TYR A 47 40.23 -16.29 -26.07
N ALA A 48 40.87 -16.65 -27.18
CA ALA A 48 42.29 -17.03 -27.25
C ALA A 48 43.29 -16.03 -26.62
N ARG A 49 42.97 -14.73 -26.64
CA ARG A 49 43.83 -13.67 -26.06
C ARG A 49 43.67 -13.50 -24.54
N GLY A 50 42.72 -14.18 -23.89
CA GLY A 50 42.45 -14.03 -22.46
C GLY A 50 43.69 -14.21 -21.57
N GLY A 51 44.58 -15.17 -21.89
CA GLY A 51 45.83 -15.36 -21.15
C GLY A 51 46.83 -14.21 -21.31
N GLN A 52 46.83 -13.51 -22.44
CA GLN A 52 47.63 -12.31 -22.66
C GLN A 52 47.05 -11.12 -21.89
N TYR A 53 45.73 -10.98 -21.89
CA TYR A 53 45.03 -9.93 -21.14
C TYR A 53 45.24 -10.04 -19.64
N LEU A 54 45.17 -11.24 -19.05
CA LEU A 54 45.48 -11.40 -17.62
C LEU A 54 46.92 -11.00 -17.26
N LYS A 55 47.90 -11.24 -18.15
CA LYS A 55 49.27 -10.76 -17.94
C LYS A 55 49.34 -9.23 -17.98
N GLN A 56 48.65 -8.61 -18.94
CA GLN A 56 48.57 -7.16 -19.06
C GLN A 56 47.90 -6.52 -17.82
N ILE A 57 46.79 -7.11 -17.34
CA ILE A 57 46.10 -6.68 -16.13
C ILE A 57 47.01 -6.84 -14.91
N GLY A 58 47.74 -7.95 -14.77
CA GLY A 58 48.70 -8.12 -13.67
C GLY A 58 49.82 -7.06 -13.66
N LEU A 59 50.28 -6.62 -14.84
CA LEU A 59 51.21 -5.49 -14.94
C LEU A 59 50.56 -4.17 -14.53
N LEU A 60 49.30 -3.93 -14.91
CA LEU A 60 48.54 -2.74 -14.49
C LEU A 60 48.32 -2.73 -12.98
N GLU A 61 47.97 -3.85 -12.36
CA GLU A 61 47.84 -3.97 -10.89
C GLU A 61 49.13 -3.60 -10.18
N GLY A 62 50.28 -4.13 -10.66
CA GLY A 62 51.58 -3.78 -10.12
C GLY A 62 51.89 -2.29 -10.24
N ARG A 63 51.55 -1.67 -11.38
CA ARG A 63 51.73 -0.24 -11.63
C ARG A 63 50.80 0.62 -10.77
N VAL A 64 49.54 0.23 -10.58
CA VAL A 64 48.57 0.91 -9.71
C VAL A 64 49.04 0.86 -8.26
N ALA A 65 49.46 -0.30 -7.77
CA ALA A 65 50.00 -0.45 -6.43
C ALA A 65 51.31 0.33 -6.20
N ALA A 66 52.14 0.51 -7.23
CA ALA A 66 53.33 1.34 -7.16
C ALA A 66 52.98 2.84 -7.16
N ALA A 67 52.17 3.29 -8.11
CA ALA A 67 51.74 4.68 -8.23
C ALA A 67 50.99 5.14 -6.97
N TRP A 68 50.17 4.26 -6.37
CA TRP A 68 49.51 4.51 -5.10
C TRP A 68 50.49 4.78 -3.94
N ARG A 69 51.57 3.99 -3.85
CA ARG A 69 52.61 4.20 -2.84
C ARG A 69 53.34 5.53 -3.03
N HIS A 70 53.64 5.89 -4.28
CA HIS A 70 54.30 7.16 -4.59
C HIS A 70 53.39 8.36 -4.30
N LEU A 71 52.09 8.22 -4.59
CA LEU A 71 51.07 9.24 -4.30
C LEU A 71 50.91 9.47 -2.79
N LEU A 72 50.88 8.40 -1.99
CA LEU A 72 50.83 8.48 -0.52
C LEU A 72 52.12 9.03 0.09
N ALA A 73 53.26 8.85 -0.57
CA ALA A 73 54.56 9.35 -0.15
C ALA A 73 54.85 10.80 -0.60
N ASP A 74 53.92 11.43 -1.33
CA ASP A 74 54.05 12.78 -1.89
C ASP A 74 55.30 12.94 -2.78
N GLU A 75 55.63 11.91 -3.56
CA GLU A 75 56.80 11.93 -4.44
C GLU A 75 56.62 12.92 -5.62
N PRO A 76 57.66 13.68 -6.01
CA PRO A 76 57.59 14.60 -7.14
C PRO A 76 57.20 13.88 -8.45
N GLY A 77 56.16 14.36 -9.14
CA GLY A 77 55.67 13.80 -10.41
C GLY A 77 54.67 12.64 -10.26
N ALA A 78 54.39 12.17 -9.05
CA ALA A 78 53.45 11.08 -8.81
C ALA A 78 52.03 11.35 -9.35
N PHE A 79 51.60 12.62 -9.39
CA PHE A 79 50.31 13.04 -9.94
C PHE A 79 50.20 12.81 -11.46
N ASP A 80 51.19 13.27 -12.22
CA ASP A 80 51.20 13.13 -13.69
C ASP A 80 51.30 11.65 -14.09
N ASP A 81 52.11 10.88 -13.34
CA ASP A 81 52.24 9.44 -13.53
C ASP A 81 50.95 8.71 -13.19
N TRP A 82 50.25 9.13 -12.13
CA TRP A 82 48.92 8.61 -11.77
C TRP A 82 47.90 8.89 -12.88
N TYR A 83 47.83 10.13 -13.37
CA TYR A 83 46.88 10.50 -14.43
C TYR A 83 47.13 9.72 -15.73
N ARG A 84 48.41 9.59 -16.15
CA ARG A 84 48.78 8.74 -17.30
C ARG A 84 48.45 7.28 -17.05
N LEU A 85 48.56 6.79 -15.82
CA LEU A 85 48.21 5.41 -15.49
C LEU A 85 46.70 5.17 -15.61
N VAL A 86 45.88 6.12 -15.17
CA VAL A 86 44.42 6.07 -15.33
C VAL A 86 44.06 5.97 -16.82
N GLN A 87 44.60 6.87 -17.65
CA GLN A 87 44.38 6.82 -19.11
C GLN A 87 44.83 5.49 -19.72
N ASN A 88 46.00 4.99 -19.33
CA ASN A 88 46.49 3.68 -19.79
C ASN A 88 45.57 2.53 -19.35
N ALA A 89 44.95 2.63 -18.16
CA ALA A 89 44.01 1.63 -17.65
C ALA A 89 42.69 1.67 -18.43
N ASP A 90 42.19 2.87 -18.76
CA ASP A 90 40.99 3.07 -19.58
C ASP A 90 41.18 2.52 -21.00
N ASP A 91 42.28 2.90 -21.67
CA ASP A 91 42.62 2.43 -23.01
C ASP A 91 42.80 0.89 -23.05
N ALA A 92 43.49 0.35 -22.03
CA ALA A 92 43.65 -1.09 -21.89
C ALA A 92 42.31 -1.78 -21.64
N GLY A 93 41.46 -1.21 -20.77
CA GLY A 93 40.14 -1.73 -20.47
C GLY A 93 39.25 -1.79 -21.70
N GLN A 94 39.23 -0.73 -22.51
CA GLN A 94 38.48 -0.71 -23.76
C GLN A 94 38.96 -1.83 -24.70
N ALA A 95 40.27 -1.99 -24.89
CA ALA A 95 40.82 -3.04 -25.76
C ALA A 95 40.59 -4.47 -25.23
N ILE A 96 40.64 -4.66 -23.92
CA ILE A 96 40.50 -5.97 -23.25
C ILE A 96 39.03 -6.40 -23.20
N LEU A 97 38.15 -5.52 -22.72
CA LEU A 97 36.74 -5.83 -22.45
C LEU A 97 35.92 -5.88 -23.75
N LEU A 98 36.23 -5.06 -24.75
CA LEU A 98 35.57 -5.15 -26.06
C LEU A 98 36.05 -6.33 -26.92
N ALA A 99 37.05 -7.09 -26.46
CA ALA A 99 37.40 -8.38 -27.06
C ALA A 99 36.48 -9.53 -26.61
N ASN A 100 35.40 -9.23 -25.88
CA ASN A 100 34.39 -10.19 -25.44
C ASN A 100 33.75 -10.91 -26.63
N PRO A 101 33.79 -12.26 -26.70
CA PRO A 101 33.17 -13.03 -27.78
C PRO A 101 31.66 -12.81 -27.95
N LEU A 102 30.97 -12.27 -26.95
CA LEU A 102 29.55 -11.89 -27.05
C LEU A 102 29.30 -10.71 -28.00
N LEU A 103 30.34 -9.95 -28.34
CA LEU A 103 30.30 -8.88 -29.34
C LEU A 103 30.65 -9.37 -30.77
N ASP A 104 30.86 -10.67 -30.97
CA ASP A 104 31.16 -11.27 -32.29
C ASP A 104 29.91 -11.37 -33.18
N PHE A 105 29.25 -10.23 -33.42
CA PHE A 105 28.20 -10.06 -34.42
C PHE A 105 28.43 -8.78 -35.22
N ASP A 106 27.95 -8.78 -36.47
CA ASP A 106 28.36 -7.79 -37.48
C ASP A 106 27.72 -6.40 -37.30
N LYS A 107 26.45 -6.37 -36.89
CA LYS A 107 25.62 -5.15 -36.95
C LYS A 107 24.87 -4.90 -35.66
N LEU A 108 24.89 -3.65 -35.21
CA LEU A 108 24.10 -3.16 -34.09
C LEU A 108 23.15 -2.06 -34.56
N LEU A 109 21.86 -2.24 -34.35
CA LEU A 109 20.83 -1.24 -34.61
C LEU A 109 20.74 -0.26 -33.43
N LEU A 110 20.68 1.04 -33.72
CA LEU A 110 20.68 2.13 -32.76
C LEU A 110 19.73 3.24 -33.18
N VAL A 111 19.31 4.05 -32.21
CA VAL A 111 18.68 5.35 -32.45
C VAL A 111 19.68 6.45 -32.08
N LYS A 112 19.95 7.35 -33.01
CA LYS A 112 20.86 8.47 -32.84
C LYS A 112 20.09 9.77 -32.65
N GLY A 113 20.50 10.57 -31.66
CA GLY A 113 19.95 11.90 -31.42
C GLY A 113 20.08 12.34 -29.96
N ARG A 114 19.37 13.42 -29.63
CA ARG A 114 19.29 13.90 -28.24
C ARG A 114 18.12 13.20 -27.55
N ALA A 115 18.43 12.16 -26.79
CA ALA A 115 17.43 11.42 -26.02
C ALA A 115 16.71 12.34 -25.01
N GLY A 116 15.38 12.30 -25.05
CA GLY A 116 14.48 12.88 -24.06
C GLY A 116 13.50 11.81 -23.60
N PHE A 117 13.55 11.47 -22.31
CA PHE A 117 12.58 10.57 -21.70
C PHE A 117 11.33 11.34 -21.29
N ALA A 118 10.17 10.75 -21.51
CA ALA A 118 8.94 11.26 -20.90
C ALA A 118 9.03 11.12 -19.38
N SER A 119 8.30 11.98 -18.67
CA SER A 119 8.18 11.86 -17.22
C SER A 119 7.67 10.47 -16.82
N ASN A 120 7.89 10.11 -15.55
CA ASN A 120 7.41 8.84 -15.00
C ASN A 120 5.87 8.79 -14.84
N TRP A 121 5.14 9.76 -15.41
CA TRP A 121 3.69 9.84 -15.48
C TRP A 121 3.19 10.27 -16.87
N GLY A 122 4.08 10.28 -17.87
CA GLY A 122 3.81 10.80 -19.21
C GLY A 122 3.68 9.73 -20.28
N GLY A 123 3.42 10.17 -21.51
CA GLY A 123 3.26 9.30 -22.69
C GLY A 123 4.59 8.84 -23.32
N PRO A 124 4.77 8.95 -24.64
CA PRO A 124 5.92 8.39 -25.36
C PRO A 124 7.23 9.13 -25.08
N ASN A 125 8.35 8.41 -25.21
CA ASN A 125 9.68 9.01 -25.19
C ASN A 125 9.98 9.76 -26.52
N ARG A 126 11.09 10.49 -26.55
CA ARG A 126 11.71 11.01 -27.77
C ARG A 126 13.18 10.62 -27.79
N LEU A 127 13.50 9.46 -28.33
CA LEU A 127 14.85 8.88 -28.22
C LEU A 127 15.84 9.47 -29.22
N GLY A 128 15.38 9.79 -30.43
CA GLY A 128 16.23 10.37 -31.46
C GLY A 128 15.49 10.69 -32.76
N SER A 129 16.24 11.16 -33.75
CA SER A 129 15.72 11.59 -35.06
C SER A 129 16.25 10.76 -36.22
N GLU A 130 17.02 9.72 -35.93
CA GLU A 130 17.67 8.89 -36.93
C GLU A 130 17.85 7.47 -36.39
N MET A 131 17.52 6.46 -37.18
CA MET A 131 17.83 5.06 -36.93
C MET A 131 19.08 4.70 -37.73
N VAL A 132 20.10 4.14 -37.08
CA VAL A 132 21.41 3.86 -37.67
C VAL A 132 21.87 2.44 -37.34
N VAL A 133 22.77 1.92 -38.16
CA VAL A 133 23.47 0.65 -37.93
C VAL A 133 24.96 0.92 -37.74
N LEU A 134 25.54 0.40 -36.67
CA LEU A 134 26.98 0.38 -36.42
C LEU A 134 27.57 -0.96 -36.91
N SER A 135 28.60 -0.93 -37.74
CA SER A 135 29.28 -2.13 -38.25
C SER A 135 30.77 -1.89 -38.57
N PRO A 136 31.72 -2.72 -38.10
CA PRO A 136 31.53 -3.72 -37.05
C PRO A 136 31.15 -3.07 -35.71
N VAL A 137 30.69 -3.86 -34.74
CA VAL A 137 30.27 -3.36 -33.41
C VAL A 137 31.48 -3.01 -32.54
N ARG A 138 32.14 -1.90 -32.90
CA ARG A 138 33.38 -1.40 -32.32
C ARG A 138 33.43 0.13 -32.33
N PRO A 139 34.35 0.76 -31.58
CA PRO A 139 34.53 2.21 -31.60
C PRO A 139 34.87 2.80 -32.98
N ASP A 140 35.53 2.03 -33.84
CA ASP A 140 35.91 2.40 -35.20
C ASP A 140 34.92 1.93 -36.28
N GLY A 141 33.76 1.39 -35.87
CA GLY A 141 32.71 0.95 -36.79
C GLY A 141 32.08 2.09 -37.59
N GLU A 142 31.65 1.79 -38.81
CA GLU A 142 30.92 2.73 -39.66
C GLU A 142 29.45 2.80 -39.23
N LEU A 143 28.90 4.02 -39.22
CA LEU A 143 27.49 4.28 -38.97
C LEU A 143 26.76 4.51 -40.30
N THR A 144 25.75 3.68 -40.58
CA THR A 144 24.90 3.82 -41.77
C THR A 144 23.47 4.13 -41.37
N THR A 145 22.88 5.17 -41.97
CA THR A 145 21.48 5.54 -41.76
C THR A 145 20.54 4.51 -42.37
N VAL A 146 19.57 4.04 -41.58
CA VAL A 146 18.48 3.15 -42.01
C VAL A 146 17.19 3.95 -42.21
N HIS A 147 16.91 4.91 -41.32
CA HIS A 147 15.71 5.74 -41.39
C HIS A 147 15.97 7.14 -40.79
N GLN A 148 15.41 8.18 -41.40
CA GLN A 148 15.37 9.54 -40.83
C GLN A 148 13.94 9.87 -40.41
N GLY A 149 13.76 10.19 -39.14
CA GLY A 149 12.44 10.41 -38.54
C GLY A 149 12.50 10.34 -37.01
N ASN A 150 11.47 10.87 -36.35
CA ASN A 150 11.39 10.77 -34.89
C ASN A 150 11.19 9.31 -34.48
N VAL A 151 11.94 8.85 -33.47
CA VAL A 151 11.80 7.50 -32.91
C VAL A 151 11.60 7.61 -31.41
N SER A 152 10.49 7.07 -30.90
CA SER A 152 10.16 7.01 -29.46
C SER A 152 10.48 5.65 -28.82
N ASP A 153 10.51 4.60 -29.64
CA ASP A 153 10.72 3.20 -29.26
C ASP A 153 10.97 2.38 -30.54
N MET A 154 11.56 1.18 -30.41
CA MET A 154 11.63 0.20 -31.49
C MET A 154 11.81 -1.23 -30.99
N ASP A 155 11.37 -2.20 -31.79
CA ASP A 155 11.60 -3.62 -31.60
C ASP A 155 11.98 -4.31 -32.92
N LEU A 156 12.83 -5.34 -32.83
CA LEU A 156 13.33 -6.10 -33.98
C LEU A 156 12.62 -7.45 -34.06
N HIS A 157 12.01 -7.74 -35.21
CA HIS A 157 11.36 -9.02 -35.46
C HIS A 157 12.39 -10.18 -35.38
N TRP A 158 11.95 -11.37 -34.98
CA TRP A 158 12.84 -12.52 -34.73
C TRP A 158 13.66 -12.99 -35.95
N ASP A 159 13.21 -12.67 -37.17
CA ASP A 159 13.97 -12.96 -38.40
C ASP A 159 15.15 -12.01 -38.63
N GLY A 160 15.26 -10.93 -37.85
CA GLY A 160 16.28 -9.89 -38.00
C GLY A 160 16.11 -9.00 -39.24
N LYS A 161 14.95 -9.03 -39.90
CA LYS A 161 14.70 -8.35 -41.19
C LYS A 161 13.67 -7.25 -41.13
N ARG A 162 12.85 -7.20 -40.08
CA ARG A 162 11.76 -6.21 -39.93
C ARG A 162 11.86 -5.52 -38.59
N ILE A 163 11.57 -4.23 -38.59
CA ILE A 163 11.64 -3.34 -37.43
C ILE A 163 10.28 -2.69 -37.28
N VAL A 164 9.68 -2.80 -36.10
CA VAL A 164 8.53 -1.99 -35.69
C VAL A 164 9.04 -0.87 -34.80
N PHE A 165 8.54 0.33 -34.98
CA PHE A 165 8.90 1.49 -34.17
C PHE A 165 7.74 2.47 -34.09
N SER A 166 7.81 3.40 -33.15
CA SER A 166 6.83 4.48 -33.07
C SER A 166 7.51 5.85 -33.15
N ASP A 167 6.78 6.85 -33.62
CA ASP A 167 7.25 8.24 -33.72
C ASP A 167 6.71 9.14 -32.58
N GLY A 168 6.09 8.53 -31.57
CA GLY A 168 5.37 9.21 -30.49
C GLY A 168 3.91 9.54 -30.83
N SER A 169 3.42 9.21 -32.01
CA SER A 169 2.02 9.40 -32.41
C SER A 169 1.43 8.19 -33.15
N ALA A 170 2.24 7.49 -33.93
CA ALA A 170 1.82 6.34 -34.71
C ALA A 170 2.86 5.22 -34.67
N VAL A 171 2.41 4.00 -34.97
CA VAL A 171 3.24 2.81 -35.12
C VAL A 171 3.57 2.61 -36.60
N TRP A 172 4.84 2.31 -36.87
CA TRP A 172 5.42 2.13 -38.19
C TRP A 172 6.18 0.81 -38.27
N GLU A 173 6.25 0.22 -39.46
CA GLU A 173 7.11 -0.91 -39.76
C GLU A 173 8.04 -0.58 -40.93
N LEU A 174 9.29 -1.02 -40.87
CA LEU A 174 10.24 -0.95 -41.98
C LEU A 174 11.09 -2.22 -42.10
N HIS A 175 11.74 -2.42 -43.24
CA HIS A 175 12.74 -3.46 -43.43
C HIS A 175 14.11 -3.02 -42.89
N ALA A 176 14.90 -3.94 -42.36
CA ALA A 176 16.22 -3.67 -41.77
C ALA A 176 17.24 -3.04 -42.76
N ASP A 177 16.96 -3.06 -44.06
CA ASP A 177 17.75 -2.42 -45.11
C ASP A 177 17.31 -0.97 -45.42
N GLY A 178 16.33 -0.44 -44.69
CA GLY A 178 15.79 0.92 -44.86
C GLY A 178 14.62 1.01 -45.84
N THR A 179 14.21 -0.09 -46.45
CA THR A 179 13.09 -0.10 -47.42
C THR A 179 11.74 -0.45 -46.77
N GLY A 180 10.64 -0.32 -47.52
CA GLY A 180 9.32 -0.83 -47.10
C GLY A 180 8.68 -0.12 -45.91
N LEU A 181 9.05 1.13 -45.63
CA LEU A 181 8.43 1.94 -44.59
C LEU A 181 6.91 2.04 -44.82
N ARG A 182 6.13 1.63 -43.82
CA ARG A 182 4.67 1.74 -43.81
C ARG A 182 4.14 2.11 -42.44
N ARG A 183 3.02 2.82 -42.42
CA ARG A 183 2.22 3.02 -41.20
C ARG A 183 1.47 1.73 -40.88
N VAL A 184 1.46 1.34 -39.60
CA VAL A 184 0.72 0.17 -39.10
C VAL A 184 -0.56 0.64 -38.40
N SER A 185 -0.46 1.57 -37.45
CA SER A 185 -1.64 2.01 -36.68
C SER A 185 -2.60 2.86 -37.52
N ALA A 186 -3.89 2.83 -37.17
CA ALA A 186 -4.90 3.66 -37.80
C ALA A 186 -4.61 5.16 -37.65
N GLU A 187 -5.17 5.98 -38.54
CA GLU A 187 -5.13 7.44 -38.46
C GLU A 187 -6.45 7.94 -37.86
N ASP A 188 -6.47 8.10 -36.53
CA ASP A 188 -7.67 8.45 -35.76
C ASP A 188 -7.39 9.55 -34.71
N PRO A 189 -7.05 10.81 -35.08
CA PRO A 189 -6.79 11.86 -34.09
C PRO A 189 -8.01 12.12 -33.19
N PRO A 190 -7.86 12.30 -31.86
CA PRO A 190 -6.61 12.51 -31.12
C PRO A 190 -5.92 11.24 -30.59
N VAL A 191 -6.28 10.04 -31.07
CA VAL A 191 -5.63 8.80 -30.67
C VAL A 191 -4.18 8.78 -31.15
N THR A 192 -3.31 8.32 -30.27
CA THR A 192 -1.88 8.13 -30.47
C THR A 192 -1.50 6.72 -30.08
N HIS A 193 -0.58 6.13 -30.84
CA HIS A 193 -0.04 4.80 -30.62
C HIS A 193 1.49 4.87 -30.48
N TYR A 194 2.04 4.18 -29.49
CA TYR A 194 3.48 4.18 -29.20
C TYR A 194 3.93 2.91 -28.46
N ASP A 195 5.23 2.73 -28.22
CA ASP A 195 5.81 1.61 -27.46
C ASP A 195 5.41 0.23 -28.03
N ALA A 196 5.69 0.03 -29.33
CA ALA A 196 5.23 -1.12 -30.07
C ALA A 196 6.21 -2.30 -30.04
N CYS A 197 5.69 -3.52 -30.03
CA CYS A 197 6.48 -4.74 -30.17
C CYS A 197 5.77 -5.84 -30.97
N TYR A 198 6.55 -6.78 -31.48
CA TYR A 198 6.03 -7.94 -32.20
C TYR A 198 5.51 -9.03 -31.25
N LEU A 199 4.44 -9.72 -31.64
CA LEU A 199 3.94 -10.94 -30.99
C LEU A 199 4.33 -12.20 -31.76
N PRO A 200 4.59 -13.35 -31.10
CA PRO A 200 5.11 -14.56 -31.77
C PRO A 200 4.23 -15.14 -32.89
N ASP A 201 2.94 -14.81 -32.86
CA ASP A 201 1.92 -15.19 -33.85
C ASP A 201 1.84 -14.23 -35.05
N GLY A 202 2.63 -13.17 -35.06
CA GLY A 202 2.71 -12.18 -36.14
C GLY A 202 1.88 -10.91 -35.91
N ARG A 203 1.09 -10.85 -34.85
CA ARG A 203 0.38 -9.62 -34.44
C ARG A 203 1.35 -8.56 -33.89
N ILE A 204 0.86 -7.34 -33.75
CA ILE A 204 1.60 -6.22 -33.17
C ILE A 204 0.87 -5.74 -31.92
N MET A 205 1.64 -5.49 -30.85
CA MET A 205 1.16 -4.86 -29.63
C MET A 205 1.69 -3.43 -29.55
N CYS A 206 0.90 -2.51 -29.00
CA CYS A 206 1.31 -1.14 -28.75
C CYS A 206 0.56 -0.55 -27.55
N VAL A 207 0.99 0.62 -27.09
CA VAL A 207 0.28 1.47 -26.15
C VAL A 207 -0.58 2.47 -26.92
N SER A 208 -1.85 2.62 -26.55
CA SER A 208 -2.80 3.58 -27.13
C SER A 208 -3.49 4.41 -26.05
N ASN A 209 -3.73 5.71 -26.33
CA ASN A 209 -4.50 6.59 -25.44
C ASN A 209 -6.02 6.58 -25.69
N ALA A 210 -6.53 5.69 -26.56
CA ALA A 210 -7.95 5.58 -26.87
C ALA A 210 -8.85 5.23 -25.67
N CYS A 211 -8.28 4.94 -24.50
CA CYS A 211 -9.05 4.77 -23.28
C CYS A 211 -9.72 6.06 -22.78
N GLU A 212 -9.24 7.24 -23.21
CA GLU A 212 -9.73 8.57 -22.80
C GLU A 212 -9.65 8.82 -21.29
N GLN A 213 -8.69 8.20 -20.61
CA GLN A 213 -8.48 8.31 -19.16
C GLN A 213 -7.38 9.33 -18.82
N ALA A 214 -7.33 9.68 -17.54
CA ALA A 214 -6.35 10.60 -17.00
C ALA A 214 -5.77 10.12 -15.70
N VAL A 215 -4.49 10.40 -15.49
CA VAL A 215 -3.78 10.09 -14.25
C VAL A 215 -4.42 10.89 -13.10
N PRO A 216 -5.00 10.24 -12.06
CA PRO A 216 -5.69 10.90 -10.96
C PRO A 216 -4.95 12.08 -10.32
N CYS A 217 -3.64 11.95 -10.08
CA CYS A 217 -2.85 12.97 -9.38
C CYS A 217 -2.46 14.20 -10.23
N THR A 218 -2.51 14.10 -11.57
CA THR A 218 -2.16 15.23 -12.46
C THR A 218 -3.38 15.81 -13.19
N GLY A 219 -4.42 15.00 -13.40
CA GLY A 219 -5.54 15.33 -14.28
C GLY A 219 -5.16 15.46 -15.76
N GLY A 220 -3.89 15.16 -16.10
CA GLY A 220 -3.37 15.26 -17.45
C GLY A 220 -4.03 14.24 -18.38
N ALA A 221 -4.30 14.69 -19.61
CA ALA A 221 -4.78 13.81 -20.68
C ALA A 221 -3.69 12.80 -21.12
N ASN A 222 -4.12 11.70 -21.75
CA ASN A 222 -3.30 10.71 -22.47
C ASN A 222 -2.71 9.56 -21.65
N VAL A 223 -3.52 8.94 -20.79
CA VAL A 223 -3.20 7.61 -20.25
C VAL A 223 -3.09 6.60 -21.39
N GLY A 224 -2.02 5.81 -21.40
CA GLY A 224 -1.79 4.75 -22.39
C GLY A 224 -2.13 3.37 -21.84
N ASN A 225 -2.92 2.58 -22.58
CA ASN A 225 -3.19 1.18 -22.28
C ASN A 225 -2.70 0.29 -23.43
N LEU A 226 -2.46 -0.99 -23.16
CA LEU A 226 -2.01 -1.94 -24.17
C LEU A 226 -3.15 -2.36 -25.09
N HIS A 227 -2.85 -2.32 -26.37
CA HIS A 227 -3.70 -2.71 -27.48
C HIS A 227 -2.97 -3.74 -28.35
N VAL A 228 -3.72 -4.67 -28.94
CA VAL A 228 -3.21 -5.64 -29.91
C VAL A 228 -3.95 -5.47 -31.23
N MET A 229 -3.23 -5.59 -32.34
CA MET A 229 -3.77 -5.51 -33.70
C MET A 229 -3.11 -6.55 -34.60
N ASP A 230 -3.76 -6.85 -35.72
CA ASP A 230 -3.17 -7.68 -36.77
C ASP A 230 -1.97 -6.98 -37.42
N ALA A 231 -1.14 -7.73 -38.14
CA ALA A 231 0.08 -7.20 -38.76
C ALA A 231 -0.19 -6.02 -39.72
N ASP A 232 -1.38 -5.96 -40.32
CA ASP A 232 -1.81 -4.89 -41.21
C ASP A 232 -2.44 -3.69 -40.49
N GLY A 233 -2.54 -3.73 -39.16
CA GLY A 233 -3.16 -2.69 -38.33
C GLY A 233 -4.66 -2.83 -38.12
N THR A 234 -5.29 -3.86 -38.69
CA THR A 234 -6.73 -4.11 -38.51
C THR A 234 -7.01 -4.84 -37.19
N ASN A 235 -8.29 -4.91 -36.81
CA ASN A 235 -8.78 -5.62 -35.63
C ASN A 235 -8.09 -5.19 -34.31
N GLU A 236 -7.82 -3.89 -34.18
CA GLU A 236 -7.26 -3.33 -32.95
C GLU A 236 -8.21 -3.55 -31.75
N ARG A 237 -7.67 -4.09 -30.66
CA ARG A 237 -8.40 -4.34 -29.42
C ARG A 237 -7.57 -3.94 -28.20
N ARG A 238 -8.19 -3.19 -27.30
CA ARG A 238 -7.69 -2.89 -25.95
C ARG A 238 -7.69 -4.15 -25.11
N ILE A 239 -6.60 -4.41 -24.40
CA ILE A 239 -6.43 -5.61 -23.58
C ILE A 239 -6.10 -5.30 -22.12
N THR A 240 -5.63 -4.10 -21.80
CA THR A 240 -5.49 -3.64 -20.41
C THR A 240 -6.45 -2.49 -20.13
N PHE A 241 -6.93 -2.41 -18.89
CA PHE A 241 -8.05 -1.55 -18.50
C PHE A 241 -7.69 -0.60 -17.36
N ASP A 242 -6.45 -0.13 -17.32
CA ASP A 242 -5.91 0.65 -16.21
C ASP A 242 -6.30 2.12 -16.25
N GLN A 243 -6.59 2.70 -15.07
CA GLN A 243 -6.76 4.15 -14.88
C GLN A 243 -5.50 4.93 -15.26
N ASP A 244 -4.35 4.34 -14.96
CA ASP A 244 -3.01 4.88 -15.22
C ASP A 244 -2.37 4.14 -16.39
N HIS A 245 -1.07 4.31 -16.57
CA HIS A 245 -0.38 3.88 -17.77
C HIS A 245 0.14 2.44 -17.71
N ASN A 246 0.16 1.80 -18.88
CA ASN A 246 1.01 0.66 -19.18
C ASN A 246 2.11 1.06 -20.17
N TRP A 247 3.31 0.48 -20.01
CA TRP A 247 4.47 0.74 -20.86
C TRP A 247 5.33 -0.49 -21.06
N ASN A 248 6.26 -0.37 -22.01
CA ASN A 248 7.37 -1.27 -22.30
C ASN A 248 6.95 -2.75 -22.44
N PRO A 249 5.99 -3.08 -23.32
CA PRO A 249 5.64 -4.47 -23.57
C PRO A 249 6.84 -5.21 -24.20
N THR A 250 7.21 -6.34 -23.63
CA THR A 250 8.28 -7.21 -24.13
C THR A 250 7.89 -8.68 -24.01
N ILE A 251 8.42 -9.54 -24.87
CA ILE A 251 8.03 -10.97 -24.91
C ILE A 251 9.02 -11.82 -24.12
N LEU A 252 8.50 -12.52 -23.11
CA LEU A 252 9.21 -13.52 -22.32
C LEU A 252 9.54 -14.76 -23.16
N HIS A 253 10.51 -15.57 -22.71
CA HIS A 253 10.94 -16.77 -23.43
C HIS A 253 9.86 -17.84 -23.60
N ASP A 254 8.81 -17.80 -22.77
CA ASP A 254 7.64 -18.68 -22.85
C ASP A 254 6.50 -18.15 -23.73
N GLY A 255 6.68 -16.99 -24.36
CA GLY A 255 5.69 -16.36 -25.24
C GLY A 255 4.70 -15.42 -24.54
N ARG A 256 4.76 -15.29 -23.21
CA ARG A 256 3.96 -14.30 -22.45
C ARG A 256 4.52 -12.90 -22.64
N VAL A 257 3.67 -11.90 -22.44
CA VAL A 257 4.04 -10.48 -22.45
C VAL A 257 4.40 -10.06 -21.03
N LEU A 258 5.53 -9.38 -20.87
CA LEU A 258 5.96 -8.64 -19.68
C LEU A 258 5.81 -7.15 -19.97
N TYR A 259 5.31 -6.37 -19.02
CA TYR A 259 5.09 -4.93 -19.20
C TYR A 259 5.16 -4.20 -17.86
N SER A 260 5.42 -2.89 -17.91
CA SER A 260 5.32 -2.00 -16.76
C SER A 260 3.88 -1.51 -16.62
N ARG A 261 3.32 -1.58 -15.41
CA ARG A 261 1.97 -1.10 -15.07
C ARG A 261 2.09 -0.09 -13.93
N TRP A 262 1.60 1.12 -14.14
CA TRP A 262 1.34 2.05 -13.05
C TRP A 262 -0.04 1.77 -12.48
N GLU A 263 -0.15 1.56 -11.16
CA GLU A 263 -1.42 1.20 -10.54
C GLU A 263 -1.50 1.65 -9.08
N TYR A 264 -2.44 2.52 -8.72
CA TYR A 264 -2.64 2.94 -7.32
C TYR A 264 -4.09 3.11 -6.91
N THR A 265 -4.99 2.34 -7.51
CA THR A 265 -6.37 2.24 -7.08
C THR A 265 -6.45 1.76 -5.62
N ASP A 266 -7.06 2.59 -4.77
CA ASP A 266 -7.12 2.44 -3.29
C ASP A 266 -5.76 2.25 -2.61
N ALA A 267 -4.67 2.70 -3.23
CA ALA A 267 -3.32 2.59 -2.71
C ALA A 267 -2.52 3.89 -2.93
N PRO A 268 -1.37 4.04 -2.25
CA PRO A 268 -0.43 5.14 -2.51
C PRO A 268 0.08 5.19 -3.96
N HIS A 269 0.18 6.39 -4.52
CA HIS A 269 0.50 6.60 -5.94
C HIS A 269 2.00 6.68 -6.27
N TYR A 270 2.85 6.82 -5.25
CA TYR A 270 4.27 7.08 -5.42
C TYR A 270 5.05 5.86 -5.93
N PHE A 271 4.79 4.68 -5.38
CA PHE A 271 5.71 3.53 -5.48
C PHE A 271 5.21 2.39 -6.38
N SER A 272 4.33 2.68 -7.33
CA SER A 272 3.47 1.66 -7.92
C SER A 272 3.59 1.48 -9.44
N ARG A 273 4.81 1.63 -9.99
CA ARG A 273 5.11 1.33 -11.42
C ARG A 273 5.81 -0.01 -11.52
N LEU A 274 4.99 -1.04 -11.44
CA LEU A 274 5.36 -2.42 -11.19
C LEU A 274 5.54 -3.18 -12.50
N LEU A 275 6.13 -4.38 -12.42
CA LEU A 275 6.16 -5.29 -13.56
C LEU A 275 4.97 -6.24 -13.47
N PHE A 276 4.27 -6.42 -14.59
CA PHE A 276 3.15 -7.34 -14.76
C PHE A 276 3.39 -8.23 -15.98
N ARG A 277 2.67 -9.35 -16.02
CA ARG A 277 2.67 -10.25 -17.18
C ARG A 277 1.27 -10.68 -17.57
N MET A 278 1.12 -11.09 -18.83
CA MET A 278 -0.12 -11.65 -19.38
C MET A 278 0.16 -12.53 -20.61
N ASN A 279 -0.85 -13.26 -21.09
CA ASN A 279 -0.80 -13.86 -22.41
C ASN A 279 -0.99 -12.79 -23.50
N PRO A 280 -0.54 -13.02 -24.75
CA PRO A 280 -0.65 -12.04 -25.85
C PRO A 280 -2.09 -11.62 -26.22
N ASP A 281 -3.11 -12.34 -25.75
CA ASP A 281 -4.53 -12.01 -25.96
C ASP A 281 -5.16 -11.23 -24.78
N GLY A 282 -4.36 -10.86 -23.78
CA GLY A 282 -4.82 -10.15 -22.59
C GLY A 282 -5.25 -11.05 -21.43
N THR A 283 -5.34 -12.37 -21.61
CA THR A 283 -5.71 -13.31 -20.52
C THR A 283 -4.58 -13.50 -19.51
N GLY A 284 -4.92 -13.90 -18.29
CA GLY A 284 -3.95 -14.25 -17.25
C GLY A 284 -3.06 -13.08 -16.81
N GLN A 285 -3.63 -11.87 -16.73
CA GLN A 285 -2.93 -10.69 -16.21
C GLN A 285 -2.62 -10.88 -14.72
N MET A 286 -1.35 -10.85 -14.37
CA MET A 286 -0.90 -11.00 -13.00
C MET A 286 0.38 -10.20 -12.77
N GLU A 287 0.66 -9.87 -11.52
CA GLU A 287 1.92 -9.25 -11.13
C GLU A 287 3.13 -10.07 -11.60
N TYR A 288 4.25 -9.42 -11.88
CA TYR A 288 5.53 -10.10 -12.10
C TYR A 288 6.51 -9.78 -10.98
N TYR A 289 6.57 -8.51 -10.57
CA TYR A 289 7.40 -8.07 -9.45
C TYR A 289 6.88 -6.76 -8.83
N GLY A 290 6.92 -6.67 -7.50
CA GLY A 290 6.81 -5.41 -6.75
C GLY A 290 5.41 -5.03 -6.23
N SER A 291 4.37 -5.84 -6.44
CA SER A 291 3.08 -5.58 -5.79
C SER A 291 3.23 -5.61 -4.27
N ASN A 292 2.47 -4.77 -3.57
CA ASN A 292 2.55 -4.58 -2.12
C ASN A 292 3.97 -4.20 -1.61
N SER A 293 4.79 -3.53 -2.42
CA SER A 293 6.15 -3.08 -2.05
C SER A 293 6.31 -1.57 -2.19
N TYR A 294 7.12 -0.96 -1.32
CA TYR A 294 7.55 0.44 -1.47
C TYR A 294 8.78 0.58 -2.37
N TRP A 295 9.57 -0.48 -2.53
CA TRP A 295 10.70 -0.51 -3.45
C TRP A 295 10.56 -1.67 -4.45
N PRO A 296 10.96 -1.48 -5.72
CA PRO A 296 11.39 -0.21 -6.32
C PRO A 296 10.21 0.70 -6.70
N ASN A 297 10.42 2.03 -6.72
CA ASN A 297 9.34 2.96 -7.07
C ASN A 297 8.81 2.76 -8.50
N SER A 298 9.75 2.60 -9.44
CA SER A 298 9.48 2.51 -10.86
C SER A 298 10.45 1.60 -11.59
N MET A 299 9.92 0.69 -12.40
CA MET A 299 10.71 -0.20 -13.27
C MET A 299 10.42 0.08 -14.75
N TYR A 300 11.47 0.33 -15.52
CA TYR A 300 11.41 0.61 -16.95
C TYR A 300 12.38 -0.28 -17.74
N TRP A 301 12.17 -0.35 -19.06
CA TRP A 301 13.01 -1.13 -19.98
C TRP A 301 13.21 -2.60 -19.56
N PRO A 302 12.16 -3.32 -19.11
CA PRO A 302 12.32 -4.71 -18.75
C PRO A 302 12.74 -5.53 -19.98
N ARG A 303 13.70 -6.45 -19.80
CA ARG A 303 14.11 -7.42 -20.81
C ARG A 303 14.34 -8.79 -20.15
N PRO A 304 13.83 -9.89 -20.73
CA PRO A 304 14.15 -11.23 -20.23
C PRO A 304 15.62 -11.54 -20.44
N ILE A 305 16.21 -12.26 -19.48
CA ILE A 305 17.57 -12.77 -19.61
C ILE A 305 17.56 -14.04 -20.48
N PRO A 306 18.33 -14.09 -21.59
CA PRO A 306 18.43 -15.27 -22.45
C PRO A 306 18.65 -16.56 -21.68
N GLY A 307 17.93 -17.62 -22.01
CA GLY A 307 18.08 -18.94 -21.37
C GLY A 307 17.57 -19.04 -19.92
N HIS A 308 17.12 -17.94 -19.30
CA HIS A 308 16.61 -17.98 -17.92
C HIS A 308 15.07 -18.04 -17.89
N PRO A 309 14.46 -18.86 -17.02
CA PRO A 309 13.00 -19.00 -16.97
C PRO A 309 12.26 -17.77 -16.44
N THR A 310 12.86 -17.03 -15.50
CA THR A 310 12.19 -15.96 -14.73
C THR A 310 13.00 -14.67 -14.58
N MET A 311 14.27 -14.63 -14.97
CA MET A 311 15.12 -13.49 -14.63
C MET A 311 14.99 -12.42 -15.70
N VAL A 312 14.95 -11.17 -15.26
CA VAL A 312 14.83 -9.99 -16.12
C VAL A 312 15.86 -8.95 -15.71
N SER A 313 16.32 -8.16 -16.67
CA SER A 313 16.99 -6.89 -16.39
C SER A 313 15.98 -5.76 -16.53
N CYS A 314 16.06 -4.75 -15.67
CA CYS A 314 15.28 -3.51 -15.81
C CYS A 314 16.07 -2.32 -15.27
N VAL A 315 15.57 -1.11 -15.52
CA VAL A 315 16.08 0.12 -14.94
C VAL A 315 15.13 0.61 -13.88
N VAL A 316 15.64 0.81 -12.65
CA VAL A 316 14.88 1.42 -11.56
C VAL A 316 15.06 2.93 -11.55
N SER A 317 13.95 3.64 -11.37
CA SER A 317 13.87 5.10 -11.34
C SER A 317 13.06 5.58 -10.13
N GLY A 318 13.08 6.88 -9.85
CA GLY A 318 12.20 7.51 -8.85
C GLY A 318 10.75 7.62 -9.33
N HIS A 319 9.89 8.17 -8.48
CA HIS A 319 8.56 8.64 -8.90
C HIS A 319 8.68 10.03 -9.51
N HIS A 320 9.20 10.99 -8.74
CA HIS A 320 9.67 12.29 -9.25
C HIS A 320 11.17 12.26 -9.60
N GLY A 321 11.63 13.36 -10.20
CA GLY A 321 13.04 13.57 -10.51
C GLY A 321 13.43 12.94 -11.85
N VAL A 322 14.34 11.98 -11.82
CA VAL A 322 14.91 11.35 -13.02
C VAL A 322 13.83 10.59 -13.78
N SER A 323 13.78 10.80 -15.09
CA SER A 323 12.76 10.22 -15.97
C SER A 323 13.30 8.96 -16.67
N ARG A 324 12.60 7.83 -16.49
CA ARG A 324 12.79 6.52 -17.16
C ARG A 324 14.23 6.04 -17.33
N SER A 325 15.10 6.46 -16.42
CA SER A 325 16.51 6.12 -16.37
C SER A 325 16.96 6.11 -14.91
N GLY A 326 18.07 5.44 -14.61
CA GLY A 326 18.51 5.29 -13.23
C GLY A 326 19.40 4.07 -13.04
N GLU A 327 19.13 3.24 -12.05
CA GLU A 327 19.97 2.09 -11.70
C GLU A 327 19.62 0.87 -12.57
N LEU A 328 20.63 0.16 -13.10
CA LEU A 328 20.41 -1.13 -13.76
C LEU A 328 20.28 -2.23 -12.71
N LEU A 329 19.22 -3.02 -12.78
CA LEU A 329 18.96 -4.13 -11.87
C LEU A 329 18.69 -5.44 -12.60
N LEU A 330 19.13 -6.52 -11.96
CA LEU A 330 18.73 -7.88 -12.25
C LEU A 330 17.73 -8.35 -11.21
N LEU A 331 16.58 -8.83 -11.66
CA LEU A 331 15.49 -9.31 -10.82
C LEU A 331 15.14 -10.75 -11.19
N ASP A 332 14.95 -11.61 -10.19
CA ASP A 332 14.45 -12.97 -10.35
C ASP A 332 13.27 -13.22 -9.39
N PRO A 333 12.02 -13.19 -9.89
CA PRO A 333 10.81 -13.50 -9.12
C PRO A 333 10.78 -14.91 -8.51
N ALA A 334 11.65 -15.83 -8.94
CA ALA A 334 11.79 -17.13 -8.30
C ALA A 334 12.44 -17.03 -6.90
N ARG A 335 13.23 -15.98 -6.64
CA ARG A 335 13.85 -15.71 -5.33
C ARG A 335 12.93 -14.97 -4.36
N GLY A 336 12.01 -14.18 -4.89
CA GLY A 336 11.06 -13.36 -4.14
C GLY A 336 10.48 -12.26 -5.03
N ARG A 337 9.38 -11.65 -4.61
CA ARG A 337 8.63 -10.67 -5.42
C ARG A 337 8.37 -9.36 -4.70
N HIS A 338 8.57 -9.34 -3.40
CA HIS A 338 8.33 -8.17 -2.58
C HIS A 338 9.65 -7.48 -2.25
N GLU A 339 9.62 -6.15 -2.24
CA GLU A 339 10.77 -5.31 -1.90
C GLU A 339 12.03 -5.77 -2.66
N ALA A 340 13.15 -5.99 -1.96
CA ALA A 340 14.41 -6.44 -2.53
C ALA A 340 14.60 -7.97 -2.53
N GLU A 341 13.58 -8.78 -2.19
CA GLU A 341 13.73 -10.23 -2.04
C GLU A 341 14.20 -10.94 -3.32
N GLY A 342 13.67 -10.52 -4.49
CA GLY A 342 14.09 -11.05 -5.78
C GLY A 342 15.15 -10.23 -6.49
N ALA A 343 15.69 -9.19 -5.86
CA ALA A 343 16.80 -8.44 -6.42
C ALA A 343 18.07 -9.29 -6.41
N VAL A 344 18.57 -9.63 -7.59
CA VAL A 344 19.79 -10.41 -7.77
C VAL A 344 21.01 -9.54 -7.55
N GLN A 345 21.06 -8.41 -8.26
CA GLN A 345 22.14 -7.43 -8.17
C GLN A 345 21.70 -6.08 -8.73
N ARG A 346 22.20 -5.01 -8.12
CA ARG A 346 22.26 -3.67 -8.72
C ARG A 346 23.61 -3.49 -9.41
N ILE A 347 23.62 -2.92 -10.61
CA ILE A 347 24.83 -2.62 -11.39
C ILE A 347 25.00 -1.11 -11.49
N PRO A 348 26.12 -0.52 -11.00
CA PRO A 348 27.21 -1.18 -10.29
C PRO A 348 26.83 -1.59 -8.85
N GLY A 349 27.49 -2.60 -8.31
CA GLY A 349 27.22 -3.17 -7.00
C GLY A 349 27.63 -4.64 -6.85
N TYR A 350 28.65 -5.11 -7.56
CA TYR A 350 29.09 -6.50 -7.52
C TYR A 350 29.33 -6.99 -6.08
N GLY A 351 28.66 -8.10 -5.72
CA GLY A 351 28.75 -8.72 -4.40
C GLY A 351 28.08 -7.94 -3.25
N LYS A 352 27.38 -6.83 -3.53
CA LYS A 352 26.61 -6.07 -2.54
C LYS A 352 25.16 -6.53 -2.52
N LYS A 353 24.58 -6.61 -1.32
CA LYS A 353 23.14 -6.82 -1.15
C LYS A 353 22.39 -5.58 -1.63
N VAL A 354 21.28 -5.78 -2.33
CA VAL A 354 20.36 -4.70 -2.70
C VAL A 354 19.47 -4.38 -1.51
N GLU A 355 19.38 -3.10 -1.15
CA GLU A 355 18.56 -2.60 -0.05
C GLU A 355 17.27 -1.98 -0.59
N ALA A 356 16.15 -2.28 0.06
CA ALA A 356 14.86 -1.69 -0.26
C ALA A 356 14.76 -0.30 0.39
N ILE A 357 15.04 0.75 -0.38
CA ILE A 357 15.04 2.14 0.10
C ILE A 357 13.74 2.82 -0.35
N THR A 358 12.92 3.25 0.61
CA THR A 358 11.71 4.04 0.33
C THR A 358 12.09 5.52 0.16
N LEU A 359 12.09 6.02 -1.08
CA LEU A 359 12.40 7.42 -1.36
C LEU A 359 11.77 7.90 -2.68
N ASP A 360 10.98 8.98 -2.65
CA ASP A 360 10.34 9.57 -3.85
C ASP A 360 11.31 9.79 -5.03
N GLN A 361 12.42 10.47 -4.75
CA GLN A 361 13.47 10.79 -5.73
C GLN A 361 14.65 9.81 -5.65
N LEU A 362 14.33 8.50 -5.66
CA LEU A 362 15.25 7.39 -5.38
C LEU A 362 16.63 7.48 -6.06
N VAL A 363 16.65 7.91 -7.33
CA VAL A 363 17.86 7.85 -8.18
C VAL A 363 18.40 9.22 -8.59
N THR A 364 17.95 10.34 -7.98
CA THR A 364 18.40 11.68 -8.38
C THR A 364 19.92 11.82 -8.29
N ASP A 365 20.50 11.49 -7.14
CA ASP A 365 21.94 11.65 -6.87
C ASP A 365 22.76 10.38 -7.16
N VAL A 366 22.16 9.37 -7.81
CA VAL A 366 22.82 8.12 -8.15
C VAL A 366 23.45 8.20 -9.54
N TRP A 367 24.74 7.85 -9.64
CA TRP A 367 25.50 7.80 -10.89
C TRP A 367 26.36 6.52 -10.96
N PRO A 368 26.59 5.97 -12.16
CA PRO A 368 26.05 6.40 -13.45
C PRO A 368 24.57 6.04 -13.62
N LYS A 369 23.89 6.62 -14.62
CA LYS A 369 22.51 6.29 -14.98
C LYS A 369 22.45 5.43 -16.24
N PHE A 370 21.54 4.47 -16.25
CA PHE A 370 21.34 3.51 -17.32
C PHE A 370 19.99 3.71 -18.01
N ALA A 371 19.92 3.37 -19.28
CA ALA A 371 18.69 3.27 -20.07
C ALA A 371 18.82 2.17 -21.13
N ALA A 372 17.67 1.59 -21.51
CA ALA A 372 17.55 0.60 -22.59
C ALA A 372 18.60 -0.53 -22.57
N PRO A 373 18.77 -1.27 -21.46
CA PRO A 373 19.67 -2.42 -21.42
C PRO A 373 19.22 -3.51 -22.40
N TRP A 374 20.20 -4.16 -23.01
CA TRP A 374 20.04 -5.32 -23.86
C TRP A 374 20.94 -6.45 -23.36
N PRO A 375 20.37 -7.48 -22.71
CA PRO A 375 21.15 -8.64 -22.26
C PRO A 375 21.81 -9.38 -23.42
N LEU A 376 23.09 -9.70 -23.27
CA LEU A 376 23.87 -10.48 -24.22
C LEU A 376 23.96 -11.94 -23.77
N ALA A 377 23.95 -12.83 -24.76
CA ALA A 377 24.27 -14.24 -24.58
C ALA A 377 24.76 -14.83 -25.91
N ASP A 378 25.51 -15.91 -25.82
CA ASP A 378 25.95 -16.69 -26.97
C ASP A 378 24.76 -17.39 -27.62
N PRO A 379 24.50 -17.15 -28.92
CA PRO A 379 23.37 -17.78 -29.60
C PRO A 379 23.46 -19.31 -29.55
N GLY A 380 22.46 -19.95 -28.94
CA GLY A 380 22.31 -21.41 -28.93
C GLY A 380 22.94 -22.14 -27.74
N THR A 381 23.81 -21.48 -26.96
CA THR A 381 24.34 -22.04 -25.70
C THR A 381 23.93 -21.25 -24.46
N ASP A 382 23.43 -20.02 -24.65
CA ASP A 382 23.09 -19.06 -23.59
C ASP A 382 24.27 -18.69 -22.67
N LEU A 383 25.51 -18.99 -23.07
CA LEU A 383 26.70 -18.59 -22.32
C LEU A 383 26.77 -17.07 -22.18
N GLY A 384 27.12 -16.61 -20.97
CA GLY A 384 27.17 -15.19 -20.62
C GLY A 384 25.82 -14.54 -20.28
N ALA A 385 24.72 -15.28 -20.38
CA ALA A 385 23.39 -14.78 -20.02
C ALA A 385 23.36 -14.23 -18.58
N GLY A 386 22.78 -13.04 -18.42
CA GLY A 386 22.66 -12.36 -17.13
C GLY A 386 23.95 -11.75 -16.60
N LYS A 387 25.06 -11.82 -17.35
CA LYS A 387 26.36 -11.26 -16.95
C LYS A 387 26.79 -10.04 -17.74
N TYR A 388 26.43 -9.97 -19.03
CA TYR A 388 26.87 -8.90 -19.95
C TYR A 388 25.69 -8.26 -20.66
N PHE A 389 25.75 -6.93 -20.85
CA PHE A 389 24.68 -6.12 -21.41
C PHE A 389 25.26 -5.07 -22.35
N LEU A 390 24.53 -4.73 -23.42
CA LEU A 390 24.68 -3.41 -24.03
C LEU A 390 23.73 -2.47 -23.32
N ALA A 391 24.16 -1.27 -22.98
CA ALA A 391 23.28 -0.28 -22.36
C ALA A 391 23.67 1.14 -22.77
N CYS A 392 22.70 2.04 -22.70
CA CYS A 392 22.95 3.46 -22.80
C CYS A 392 23.30 3.98 -21.40
N VAL A 393 24.46 4.62 -21.26
CA VAL A 393 24.98 5.06 -19.98
C VAL A 393 25.21 6.56 -20.01
N GLN A 394 24.69 7.24 -18.99
CA GLN A 394 25.05 8.62 -18.69
C GLN A 394 25.93 8.60 -17.44
N HIS A 395 27.20 8.96 -17.60
CA HIS A 395 28.22 8.82 -16.55
C HIS A 395 28.02 9.82 -15.40
N ASP A 396 27.65 11.06 -15.72
CA ASP A 396 27.31 12.13 -14.78
C ASP A 396 26.25 13.07 -15.38
N GLN A 397 25.84 14.10 -14.62
CA GLN A 397 24.80 15.05 -15.04
C GLN A 397 25.14 15.88 -16.29
N TRP A 398 26.40 15.91 -16.71
CA TRP A 398 26.89 16.68 -17.86
C TRP A 398 27.19 15.80 -19.07
N SER A 399 27.31 14.50 -18.87
CA SER A 399 27.66 13.52 -19.89
C SER A 399 26.52 13.30 -20.89
N SER A 400 26.90 12.97 -22.13
CA SER A 400 25.97 12.41 -23.13
C SER A 400 25.54 10.99 -22.74
N TRP A 401 24.53 10.49 -23.46
CA TRP A 401 24.19 9.06 -23.44
C TRP A 401 25.13 8.30 -24.37
N ASP A 402 25.99 7.48 -23.78
CA ASP A 402 26.99 6.69 -24.50
C ASP A 402 26.54 5.24 -24.59
N LEU A 403 26.86 4.58 -25.70
CA LEU A 403 26.66 3.14 -25.86
C LEU A 403 27.82 2.41 -25.19
N CYS A 404 27.52 1.58 -24.19
CA CYS A 404 28.53 0.85 -23.42
C CYS A 404 28.25 -0.66 -23.40
N LEU A 405 29.33 -1.46 -23.33
CA LEU A 405 29.30 -2.81 -22.79
C LEU A 405 29.36 -2.71 -21.26
N VAL A 406 28.36 -3.26 -20.59
CA VAL A 406 28.21 -3.27 -19.13
C VAL A 406 28.20 -4.70 -18.64
N ASP A 407 28.81 -4.98 -17.48
CA ASP A 407 28.75 -6.31 -16.87
C ASP A 407 28.46 -6.30 -15.37
N VAL A 408 28.15 -7.49 -14.84
CA VAL A 408 27.88 -7.71 -13.41
C VAL A 408 29.11 -7.52 -12.52
N PHE A 409 30.31 -7.38 -13.09
CA PHE A 409 31.53 -7.14 -12.33
C PHE A 409 31.82 -5.64 -12.15
N ASP A 410 30.86 -4.78 -12.51
CA ASP A 410 30.91 -3.31 -12.46
C ASP A 410 31.75 -2.67 -13.58
N ASN A 411 32.11 -3.40 -14.63
CA ASN A 411 32.75 -2.77 -15.80
C ASN A 411 31.72 -2.03 -16.65
N ILE A 412 32.07 -0.81 -17.07
CA ILE A 412 31.30 0.01 -18.01
C ILE A 412 32.26 0.50 -19.08
N THR A 413 32.16 -0.07 -20.29
CA THR A 413 33.14 0.12 -21.37
C THR A 413 32.49 0.81 -22.56
N PRO A 414 32.83 2.07 -22.86
CA PRO A 414 32.28 2.78 -24.01
C PRO A 414 32.62 2.12 -25.35
N ILE A 415 31.60 1.96 -26.20
CA ILE A 415 31.71 1.54 -27.60
C ILE A 415 31.55 2.76 -28.51
N GLN A 416 30.50 3.57 -28.32
CA GLN A 416 30.25 4.79 -29.09
C GLN A 416 29.77 5.90 -28.17
N ALA A 417 30.35 7.10 -28.30
CA ALA A 417 30.00 8.26 -27.50
C ALA A 417 29.07 9.23 -28.26
N GLY A 418 28.12 9.84 -27.56
CA GLY A 418 27.40 11.01 -28.11
C GLY A 418 25.99 10.76 -28.64
N GLY A 419 25.09 10.26 -27.80
CA GLY A 419 23.64 10.31 -28.04
C GLY A 419 23.10 9.10 -28.81
N TYR A 420 23.43 7.90 -28.33
CA TYR A 420 22.95 6.65 -28.90
C TYR A 420 22.01 5.93 -27.93
N MET A 421 20.86 5.50 -28.44
CA MET A 421 19.78 4.86 -27.70
C MET A 421 19.44 3.48 -28.25
N THR A 422 18.86 2.63 -27.39
CA THR A 422 18.21 1.36 -27.76
C THR A 422 19.10 0.43 -28.60
N PRO A 423 20.22 -0.08 -28.04
CA PRO A 423 21.09 -1.02 -28.73
C PRO A 423 20.39 -2.37 -28.95
N ILE A 424 20.23 -2.77 -30.20
CA ILE A 424 19.65 -4.05 -30.58
C ILE A 424 20.59 -4.77 -31.56
N PRO A 425 21.16 -5.94 -31.22
CA PRO A 425 21.91 -6.76 -32.16
C PRO A 425 21.06 -7.08 -33.40
N LEU A 426 21.51 -6.62 -34.57
CA LEU A 426 20.76 -6.79 -35.83
C LEU A 426 21.07 -8.15 -36.44
N ARG A 427 20.44 -9.19 -35.88
CA ARG A 427 20.58 -10.59 -36.29
C ARG A 427 19.30 -11.38 -35.99
N PRO A 428 19.07 -12.52 -36.67
CA PRO A 428 18.00 -13.43 -36.28
C PRO A 428 18.14 -13.89 -34.83
N ARG A 429 17.01 -14.07 -34.14
CA ARG A 429 16.94 -14.54 -32.75
C ARG A 429 15.86 -15.62 -32.60
N PRO A 430 15.97 -16.51 -31.59
CA PRO A 430 14.94 -17.52 -31.34
C PRO A 430 13.56 -16.87 -31.14
N LYS A 431 12.57 -17.36 -31.88
CA LYS A 431 11.17 -16.95 -31.71
C LYS A 431 10.56 -17.69 -30.51
N PRO A 432 10.01 -17.00 -29.50
CA PRO A 432 9.27 -17.64 -28.41
C PRO A 432 8.08 -18.48 -28.93
N PRO A 433 7.58 -19.43 -28.13
CA PRO A 433 6.38 -20.17 -28.46
C PRO A 433 5.18 -19.25 -28.72
N VAL A 434 4.31 -19.67 -29.64
CA VAL A 434 2.99 -19.03 -29.83
C VAL A 434 2.05 -19.58 -28.76
N ILE A 435 1.47 -18.68 -27.96
CA ILE A 435 0.38 -19.01 -27.04
C ILE A 435 -0.95 -18.84 -27.79
N PRO A 436 -1.75 -19.90 -27.99
CA PRO A 436 -3.06 -19.79 -28.63
C PRO A 436 -3.99 -18.86 -27.84
N SER A 437 -4.78 -18.06 -28.56
CA SER A 437 -5.82 -17.24 -27.95
C SER A 437 -6.82 -18.12 -27.22
N ARG A 438 -7.18 -17.72 -26.00
CA ARG A 438 -8.22 -18.31 -25.16
C ARG A 438 -9.48 -17.43 -25.10
N VAL A 439 -9.43 -16.26 -25.71
CA VAL A 439 -10.55 -15.33 -25.79
C VAL A 439 -11.60 -15.85 -26.77
N ASP A 440 -12.86 -15.82 -26.35
CA ASP A 440 -14.04 -15.94 -27.21
C ASP A 440 -14.65 -14.55 -27.43
N PRO A 441 -14.42 -13.91 -28.60
CA PRO A 441 -14.91 -12.55 -28.87
C PRO A 441 -16.43 -12.42 -28.87
N ALA A 442 -17.18 -13.52 -28.94
CA ALA A 442 -18.64 -13.51 -28.87
C ALA A 442 -19.18 -13.45 -27.42
N SER A 443 -18.33 -13.73 -26.43
CA SER A 443 -18.69 -13.65 -25.00
C SER A 443 -18.62 -12.21 -24.49
N ASP A 444 -19.50 -11.87 -23.56
CA ASP A 444 -19.49 -10.64 -22.76
C ASP A 444 -19.07 -10.91 -21.31
N GLU A 445 -18.83 -12.17 -20.95
CA GLU A 445 -18.52 -12.61 -19.59
C GLU A 445 -17.19 -13.39 -19.53
N ALA A 446 -16.62 -13.46 -18.34
CA ALA A 446 -15.52 -14.32 -17.93
C ALA A 446 -15.94 -15.16 -16.71
N THR A 447 -15.37 -16.34 -16.55
CA THR A 447 -15.60 -17.21 -15.38
C THR A 447 -14.42 -17.15 -14.43
N ILE A 448 -14.66 -16.93 -13.15
CA ILE A 448 -13.64 -16.92 -12.10
C ILE A 448 -13.84 -18.14 -11.22
N TYR A 449 -12.76 -18.89 -11.00
CA TYR A 449 -12.70 -19.99 -10.05
C TYR A 449 -11.72 -19.65 -8.93
N MET A 450 -12.20 -19.69 -7.68
CA MET A 450 -11.42 -19.51 -6.46
C MET A 450 -11.37 -20.82 -5.69
N ALA A 451 -10.17 -21.36 -5.48
CA ALA A 451 -10.02 -22.65 -4.83
C ALA A 451 -10.35 -22.60 -3.33
N ASP A 452 -9.81 -21.64 -2.59
CA ASP A 452 -10.10 -21.44 -1.17
C ASP A 452 -9.81 -19.99 -0.76
N VAL A 453 -10.84 -19.23 -0.43
CA VAL A 453 -10.74 -17.83 0.01
C VAL A 453 -9.72 -17.63 1.16
N TYR A 454 -9.47 -18.65 1.99
CA TYR A 454 -8.57 -18.62 3.14
C TYR A 454 -7.13 -19.05 2.85
N ALA A 455 -6.82 -19.55 1.64
CA ALA A 455 -5.49 -20.10 1.36
C ALA A 455 -4.40 -19.03 1.25
N GLY A 456 -4.76 -17.84 0.74
CA GLY A 456 -3.83 -16.73 0.55
C GLY A 456 -3.55 -15.94 1.85
N PRO A 457 -2.45 -15.18 1.90
CA PRO A 457 -2.07 -14.36 3.04
C PRO A 457 -3.12 -13.31 3.42
N GLY A 458 -3.99 -12.90 2.49
CA GLY A 458 -5.05 -11.91 2.73
C GLY A 458 -6.10 -12.34 3.76
N LEU A 459 -6.25 -13.64 4.02
CA LEU A 459 -7.13 -14.21 5.07
C LEU A 459 -6.46 -15.35 5.85
N LYS A 460 -5.13 -15.44 5.83
CA LYS A 460 -4.39 -16.49 6.54
C LYS A 460 -4.64 -16.39 8.04
N GLY A 461 -5.02 -17.52 8.64
CA GLY A 461 -5.34 -17.61 10.07
C GLY A 461 -6.73 -17.07 10.45
N PHE A 462 -7.51 -16.59 9.48
CA PHE A 462 -8.89 -16.13 9.73
C PHE A 462 -9.83 -17.33 9.94
N PRO A 463 -10.87 -17.23 10.79
CA PRO A 463 -11.74 -18.36 11.10
C PRO A 463 -12.44 -18.92 9.86
N ARG A 464 -12.30 -20.23 9.57
CA ARG A 464 -12.96 -20.85 8.42
C ARG A 464 -14.48 -20.84 8.57
N GLY A 465 -15.18 -20.65 7.45
CA GLY A 465 -16.64 -20.53 7.40
C GLY A 465 -17.19 -19.17 7.86
N SER A 466 -16.34 -18.24 8.31
CA SER A 466 -16.73 -16.86 8.62
C SER A 466 -17.09 -16.03 7.39
N ILE A 467 -16.54 -16.36 6.22
CA ILE A 467 -16.81 -15.70 4.95
C ILE A 467 -17.98 -16.42 4.30
N ARG A 468 -19.05 -15.67 3.98
CA ARG A 468 -20.30 -16.22 3.44
C ARG A 468 -20.52 -15.86 1.99
N ARG A 469 -20.07 -14.68 1.59
CA ARG A 469 -20.27 -14.10 0.26
C ARG A 469 -19.03 -13.34 -0.16
N LEU A 470 -18.84 -13.17 -1.47
CA LEU A 470 -17.91 -12.21 -2.04
C LEU A 470 -18.72 -11.04 -2.61
N ARG A 471 -18.38 -9.81 -2.25
CA ARG A 471 -18.86 -8.62 -2.96
C ARG A 471 -17.99 -8.41 -4.19
N ILE A 472 -18.63 -8.27 -5.34
CA ILE A 472 -17.98 -7.93 -6.61
C ILE A 472 -18.29 -6.48 -6.92
N GLY A 473 -17.24 -5.67 -7.07
CA GLY A 473 -17.33 -4.29 -7.49
C GLY A 473 -16.44 -4.00 -8.69
N SER A 474 -16.63 -2.84 -9.31
CA SER A 474 -15.82 -2.33 -10.41
C SER A 474 -15.38 -0.91 -10.12
N HIS A 475 -14.22 -0.53 -10.63
CA HIS A 475 -13.78 0.87 -10.61
C HIS A 475 -14.36 1.64 -11.79
N HIS A 476 -14.65 2.91 -11.57
CA HIS A 476 -15.12 3.84 -12.59
C HIS A 476 -14.13 5.00 -12.75
N TYR A 477 -13.37 4.96 -13.84
CA TYR A 477 -12.14 5.73 -13.98
C TYR A 477 -12.31 7.15 -14.54
N ARG A 478 -11.44 8.05 -14.10
CA ARG A 478 -11.41 9.50 -14.31
C ARG A 478 -11.22 9.92 -15.74
N PHE A 479 -11.84 11.04 -16.12
CA PHE A 479 -11.61 11.77 -17.37
C PHE A 479 -10.47 12.79 -17.24
N ALA A 480 -9.88 13.14 -18.39
CA ALA A 480 -8.95 14.27 -18.50
C ALA A 480 -9.57 15.58 -17.99
N GLY A 481 -8.81 16.31 -17.18
CA GLY A 481 -9.25 17.53 -16.49
C GLY A 481 -9.79 17.32 -15.07
N ASN A 482 -10.10 16.08 -14.67
CA ASN A 482 -10.69 15.75 -13.36
C ASN A 482 -9.66 15.31 -12.31
N GLY A 483 -8.42 15.81 -12.40
CA GLY A 483 -7.37 15.53 -11.42
C GLY A 483 -7.57 16.31 -10.12
N ASP A 484 -7.91 15.60 -9.04
CA ASP A 484 -8.09 16.12 -7.67
C ASP A 484 -8.27 14.93 -6.71
N THR A 485 -7.50 14.83 -5.63
CA THR A 485 -7.69 13.79 -4.60
C THR A 485 -9.10 13.79 -4.01
N ARG A 486 -9.81 14.92 -4.11
CA ARG A 486 -11.14 15.14 -3.54
C ARG A 486 -12.28 14.92 -4.53
N ALA A 487 -12.03 14.48 -5.77
CA ALA A 487 -13.11 14.36 -6.76
C ALA A 487 -14.05 13.17 -6.54
N SER A 488 -13.54 12.11 -5.90
CA SER A 488 -14.27 10.88 -5.60
C SER A 488 -14.72 10.83 -4.13
N SER A 489 -13.92 11.34 -3.21
CA SER A 489 -14.18 11.31 -1.77
C SER A 489 -13.24 12.25 -1.01
N LEU A 490 -13.64 12.66 0.20
CA LEU A 490 -12.75 13.41 1.10
C LEU A 490 -11.83 12.44 1.85
N GLU A 491 -10.55 12.40 1.47
CA GLU A 491 -9.55 11.52 2.10
C GLU A 491 -9.97 10.03 2.10
N GLY A 492 -10.64 9.59 1.02
CA GLY A 492 -10.96 8.18 0.74
C GLY A 492 -10.20 7.68 -0.49
N GLY A 493 -10.84 6.88 -1.35
CA GLY A 493 -10.21 6.30 -2.54
C GLY A 493 -10.10 7.27 -3.73
N TRP A 494 -9.14 7.03 -4.63
CA TRP A 494 -8.93 7.83 -5.86
C TRP A 494 -10.06 7.67 -6.89
N ASP A 495 -10.78 6.54 -6.84
CA ASP A 495 -11.69 6.12 -7.90
C ASP A 495 -13.14 6.02 -7.40
N ILE A 496 -14.09 6.25 -8.30
CA ILE A 496 -15.51 5.98 -8.05
C ILE A 496 -15.74 4.47 -8.11
N LYS A 497 -16.65 3.97 -7.28
CA LYS A 497 -16.97 2.53 -7.18
C LYS A 497 -18.34 2.25 -7.78
N LYS A 498 -18.42 1.16 -8.53
CA LYS A 498 -19.68 0.53 -8.95
C LYS A 498 -19.86 -0.77 -8.19
N ILE A 499 -21.08 -1.02 -7.73
CA ILE A 499 -21.44 -2.29 -7.10
C ILE A 499 -22.12 -3.19 -8.15
N LEU A 500 -21.50 -4.34 -8.43
CA LEU A 500 -22.09 -5.34 -9.31
C LEU A 500 -23.07 -6.22 -8.54
N GLY A 501 -22.65 -6.69 -7.36
CA GLY A 501 -23.49 -7.51 -6.48
C GLY A 501 -22.68 -8.43 -5.59
N THR A 502 -23.28 -9.58 -5.22
CA THR A 502 -22.62 -10.61 -4.41
C THR A 502 -22.73 -12.00 -5.02
N VAL A 503 -21.76 -12.86 -4.71
CA VAL A 503 -21.76 -14.29 -5.06
C VAL A 503 -21.49 -15.12 -3.79
N PRO A 504 -22.02 -16.35 -3.68
CA PRO A 504 -21.82 -17.17 -2.49
C PRO A 504 -20.39 -17.72 -2.39
N VAL A 505 -19.97 -18.05 -1.16
CA VAL A 505 -18.78 -18.87 -0.89
C VAL A 505 -19.26 -20.21 -0.35
N HIS A 506 -18.81 -21.32 -0.93
CA HIS A 506 -19.18 -22.66 -0.49
C HIS A 506 -18.58 -22.97 0.89
N GLU A 507 -19.10 -24.00 1.58
CA GLU A 507 -18.66 -24.37 2.93
C GLU A 507 -17.16 -24.70 3.04
N ASP A 508 -16.56 -25.19 1.96
CA ASP A 508 -15.13 -25.49 1.90
C ASP A 508 -14.25 -24.25 1.66
N GLY A 509 -14.84 -23.08 1.43
CA GLY A 509 -14.15 -21.81 1.14
C GLY A 509 -13.97 -21.52 -0.36
N SER A 510 -14.41 -22.41 -1.24
CA SER A 510 -14.31 -22.24 -2.69
C SER A 510 -15.45 -21.37 -3.26
N ALA A 511 -15.26 -20.82 -4.46
CA ALA A 511 -16.29 -20.12 -5.21
C ALA A 511 -16.05 -20.24 -6.72
N VAL A 512 -17.12 -20.29 -7.52
CA VAL A 512 -17.05 -20.20 -8.99
C VAL A 512 -18.18 -19.31 -9.51
N PHE A 513 -17.85 -18.25 -10.24
CA PHE A 513 -18.83 -17.25 -10.63
C PHE A 513 -18.48 -16.56 -11.95
N GLN A 514 -19.48 -15.95 -12.58
CA GLN A 514 -19.30 -15.12 -13.79
C GLN A 514 -19.16 -13.64 -13.46
N VAL A 515 -18.35 -12.95 -14.26
CA VAL A 515 -18.10 -11.51 -14.17
C VAL A 515 -18.03 -10.88 -15.57
N PRO A 516 -18.45 -9.62 -15.73
CA PRO A 516 -18.38 -8.94 -17.01
C PRO A 516 -16.95 -8.93 -17.56
N ALA A 517 -16.79 -9.34 -18.81
CA ALA A 517 -15.51 -9.28 -19.49
C ALA A 517 -15.06 -7.83 -19.71
N ASN A 518 -13.75 -7.62 -19.91
CA ASN A 518 -13.16 -6.31 -20.18
C ASN A 518 -13.44 -5.26 -19.07
N THR A 519 -13.87 -5.70 -17.88
CA THR A 519 -14.24 -4.84 -16.77
C THR A 519 -13.27 -5.02 -15.60
N PRO A 520 -12.64 -3.95 -15.08
CA PRO A 520 -11.74 -4.03 -13.95
C PRO A 520 -12.53 -4.26 -12.65
N ILE A 521 -12.44 -5.47 -12.12
CA ILE A 521 -13.17 -5.88 -10.92
C ILE A 521 -12.28 -6.01 -9.68
N PHE A 522 -12.87 -5.70 -8.54
CA PHE A 522 -12.31 -5.96 -7.22
C PHE A 522 -13.25 -6.84 -6.40
N VAL A 523 -12.68 -7.58 -5.45
CA VAL A 523 -13.40 -8.58 -4.64
C VAL A 523 -13.23 -8.26 -3.16
N GLN A 524 -14.32 -8.33 -2.39
CA GLN A 524 -14.30 -8.21 -0.92
C GLN A 524 -14.95 -9.44 -0.28
N PRO A 525 -14.22 -10.26 0.50
CA PRO A 525 -14.81 -11.33 1.30
C PRO A 525 -15.66 -10.77 2.45
N LEU A 526 -16.93 -11.15 2.48
CA LEU A 526 -17.92 -10.65 3.45
C LEU A 526 -18.24 -11.68 4.53
N ASP A 527 -18.44 -11.20 5.75
CA ASP A 527 -19.05 -12.00 6.81
C ASP A 527 -20.58 -12.13 6.65
N ALA A 528 -21.24 -12.80 7.61
CA ALA A 528 -22.68 -13.01 7.60
C ALA A 528 -23.50 -11.71 7.65
N GLU A 529 -22.96 -10.62 8.21
CA GLU A 529 -23.61 -9.31 8.28
C GLU A 529 -23.35 -8.46 7.02
N GLY A 530 -22.53 -8.95 6.07
CA GLY A 530 -22.19 -8.23 4.85
C GLY A 530 -21.01 -7.25 5.01
N LYS A 531 -20.21 -7.37 6.06
CA LYS A 531 -19.03 -6.50 6.27
C LYS A 531 -17.80 -7.12 5.63
N SER A 532 -17.00 -6.30 4.95
CA SER A 532 -15.72 -6.72 4.39
C SER A 532 -14.72 -7.11 5.49
N GLN A 533 -14.08 -8.27 5.32
CA GLN A 533 -12.96 -8.72 6.17
C GLN A 533 -11.60 -8.45 5.53
N GLN A 534 -11.56 -8.16 4.23
CA GLN A 534 -10.35 -7.81 3.51
C GLN A 534 -10.71 -6.97 2.28
N VAL A 535 -9.89 -5.99 1.94
CA VAL A 535 -10.13 -5.13 0.77
C VAL A 535 -9.05 -5.38 -0.27
N MET A 536 -9.46 -5.76 -1.47
CA MET A 536 -8.57 -5.79 -2.63
C MET A 536 -8.27 -4.33 -3.06
N ARG A 537 -7.08 -3.84 -2.71
CA ARG A 537 -6.59 -2.50 -3.09
C ARG A 537 -5.82 -2.55 -4.41
N SER A 538 -6.51 -3.09 -5.40
CA SER A 538 -6.12 -3.29 -6.80
C SER A 538 -7.35 -3.88 -7.51
N TRP A 539 -7.18 -4.39 -8.72
CA TRP A 539 -8.23 -5.04 -9.49
C TRP A 539 -7.62 -6.00 -10.52
N TYR A 540 -8.44 -6.88 -11.06
CA TYR A 540 -8.11 -7.71 -12.22
C TYR A 540 -9.25 -7.67 -13.24
N VAL A 541 -9.00 -8.16 -14.45
CA VAL A 541 -9.97 -8.21 -15.54
C VAL A 541 -10.02 -9.65 -16.07
N GLY A 542 -11.22 -10.17 -16.28
CA GLY A 542 -11.43 -11.35 -17.12
C GLY A 542 -11.61 -10.92 -18.58
N MET A 543 -10.89 -11.55 -19.51
CA MET A 543 -11.15 -11.37 -20.94
C MET A 543 -12.38 -12.17 -21.40
N PRO A 544 -12.99 -11.84 -22.56
CA PRO A 544 -14.15 -12.56 -23.07
C PRO A 544 -13.95 -14.08 -23.14
N GLY A 545 -14.78 -14.84 -22.44
CA GLY A 545 -14.73 -16.31 -22.40
C GLY A 545 -13.58 -16.89 -21.57
N GLU A 546 -12.79 -16.06 -20.90
CA GLU A 546 -11.69 -16.50 -20.05
C GLU A 546 -12.20 -17.29 -18.84
N VAL A 547 -11.48 -18.34 -18.47
CA VAL A 547 -11.60 -18.98 -17.16
C VAL A 547 -10.38 -18.60 -16.34
N GLY A 548 -10.56 -17.60 -15.46
CA GLY A 548 -9.57 -17.14 -14.51
C GLY A 548 -9.56 -18.01 -13.26
N THR A 549 -8.38 -18.26 -12.68
CA THR A 549 -8.24 -19.09 -11.48
C THR A 549 -7.40 -18.38 -10.44
N CYS A 550 -7.84 -18.40 -9.18
CA CYS A 550 -7.04 -17.99 -8.03
C CYS A 550 -7.01 -19.08 -6.95
N VAL A 551 -5.91 -19.17 -6.22
CA VAL A 551 -5.75 -20.13 -5.11
C VAL A 551 -6.51 -19.65 -3.88
N GLY A 552 -6.37 -18.36 -3.54
CA GLY A 552 -7.03 -17.73 -2.39
C GLY A 552 -6.75 -16.23 -2.37
N CYS A 553 -7.25 -15.50 -1.37
CA CYS A 553 -7.07 -14.04 -1.37
C CYS A 553 -5.59 -13.61 -1.27
N HIS A 554 -5.06 -13.00 -2.34
CA HIS A 554 -3.67 -12.51 -2.46
C HIS A 554 -2.60 -13.61 -2.43
N GLU A 555 -2.86 -14.78 -3.02
CA GLU A 555 -1.87 -15.84 -3.15
C GLU A 555 -0.57 -15.35 -3.83
N ARG A 556 0.55 -16.01 -3.52
CA ARG A 556 1.78 -15.80 -4.28
C ARG A 556 1.73 -16.68 -5.52
N GLN A 557 2.33 -16.23 -6.61
CA GLN A 557 2.37 -17.01 -7.86
C GLN A 557 3.14 -18.34 -7.76
N ASN A 558 4.00 -18.45 -6.76
CA ASN A 558 4.76 -19.68 -6.49
C ASN A 558 3.96 -20.62 -5.56
N ASP A 559 2.80 -20.19 -5.06
CA ASP A 559 1.92 -21.03 -4.25
C ASP A 559 1.19 -22.02 -5.17
N GLY A 560 1.26 -23.31 -4.80
CA GLY A 560 0.53 -24.35 -5.51
C GLY A 560 -0.96 -24.33 -5.15
N SER A 561 -1.81 -24.73 -6.09
CA SER A 561 -3.22 -25.00 -5.77
C SER A 561 -3.34 -26.09 -4.69
N PRO A 562 -4.34 -26.01 -3.81
CA PRO A 562 -4.60 -27.05 -2.82
C PRO A 562 -4.78 -28.41 -3.51
N SER A 563 -4.24 -29.48 -2.92
CA SER A 563 -4.28 -30.84 -3.46
C SER A 563 -5.64 -31.55 -3.32
N LYS A 564 -6.72 -30.79 -3.13
CA LYS A 564 -8.08 -31.30 -2.89
C LYS A 564 -9.03 -30.78 -3.96
N TYR A 565 -9.91 -31.66 -4.44
CA TYR A 565 -11.04 -31.22 -5.25
C TYR A 565 -12.01 -30.41 -4.38
N THR A 566 -12.42 -29.25 -4.87
CA THR A 566 -13.33 -28.33 -4.17
C THR A 566 -14.77 -28.55 -4.61
N VAL A 567 -15.73 -28.04 -3.84
CA VAL A 567 -17.15 -28.01 -4.24
C VAL A 567 -17.30 -27.26 -5.57
N ALA A 568 -16.68 -26.08 -5.69
CA ALA A 568 -16.67 -25.29 -6.93
C ALA A 568 -16.10 -26.06 -8.14
N ALA A 569 -15.14 -26.97 -7.95
CA ALA A 569 -14.57 -27.77 -9.04
C ALA A 569 -15.53 -28.85 -9.57
N PHE A 570 -16.53 -29.25 -8.79
CA PHE A 570 -17.57 -30.19 -9.21
C PHE A 570 -18.84 -29.48 -9.69
N ASP A 571 -19.00 -28.21 -9.38
CA ASP A 571 -20.08 -27.41 -9.93
C ASP A 571 -19.87 -27.21 -11.43
N ARG A 572 -20.92 -27.50 -12.19
CA ARG A 572 -20.89 -27.39 -13.65
C ARG A 572 -21.43 -26.04 -14.13
N GLN A 573 -22.04 -25.26 -13.26
CA GLN A 573 -22.60 -23.94 -13.59
C GLN A 573 -22.05 -22.89 -12.63
N PRO A 574 -21.27 -21.91 -13.13
CA PRO A 574 -20.84 -20.78 -12.32
C PRO A 574 -22.02 -19.98 -11.77
N ASP A 575 -21.91 -19.51 -10.53
CA ASP A 575 -22.87 -18.61 -9.91
C ASP A 575 -22.97 -17.29 -10.69
N GLN A 576 -24.18 -16.76 -10.78
CA GLN A 576 -24.44 -15.42 -11.30
C GLN A 576 -24.34 -14.39 -10.18
N ILE A 577 -23.92 -13.17 -10.52
CA ILE A 577 -23.89 -12.07 -9.56
C ILE A 577 -25.32 -11.73 -9.13
N GLU A 578 -25.63 -11.88 -7.84
CA GLU A 578 -26.88 -11.42 -7.26
C GLU A 578 -26.84 -9.89 -7.09
N PRO A 579 -27.76 -9.12 -7.72
CA PRO A 579 -27.73 -7.66 -7.65
C PRO A 579 -27.91 -7.12 -6.22
N TRP A 580 -27.16 -6.06 -5.89
CA TRP A 580 -27.21 -5.44 -4.56
C TRP A 580 -28.28 -4.33 -4.50
N HIS A 581 -29.41 -4.62 -3.84
CA HIS A 581 -30.52 -3.69 -3.61
C HIS A 581 -30.94 -2.92 -4.88
N GLY A 582 -31.13 -3.65 -5.99
CA GLY A 582 -31.52 -3.10 -7.29
C GLY A 582 -30.47 -3.35 -8.40
N PRO A 583 -30.61 -2.71 -9.58
CA PRO A 583 -29.69 -2.89 -10.69
C PRO A 583 -28.29 -2.32 -10.39
N THR A 584 -27.28 -2.86 -11.09
CA THR A 584 -25.90 -2.38 -11.06
C THR A 584 -25.81 -0.88 -11.34
N ARG A 585 -25.06 -0.17 -10.50
CA ARG A 585 -24.88 1.28 -10.57
C ARG A 585 -23.64 1.74 -9.79
N GLY A 586 -23.27 3.00 -10.00
CA GLY A 586 -22.32 3.69 -9.15
C GLY A 586 -22.83 3.84 -7.72
N PHE A 587 -21.96 3.62 -6.74
CA PHE A 587 -22.27 3.79 -5.32
C PHE A 587 -22.00 5.23 -4.91
N SER A 588 -23.01 5.93 -4.38
CA SER A 588 -22.86 7.31 -3.90
C SER A 588 -23.47 7.52 -2.53
N PHE A 589 -22.94 8.52 -1.82
CA PHE A 589 -23.46 8.92 -0.51
C PHE A 589 -24.92 9.37 -0.61
N ASP A 590 -25.24 10.24 -1.57
CA ASP A 590 -26.58 10.82 -1.73
C ASP A 590 -27.65 9.78 -2.11
N ARG A 591 -27.25 8.69 -2.77
CA ARG A 591 -28.17 7.62 -3.19
C ARG A 591 -28.30 6.51 -2.17
N GLU A 592 -27.20 6.12 -1.54
CA GLU A 592 -27.16 4.89 -0.75
C GLU A 592 -27.13 5.16 0.76
N VAL A 593 -26.57 6.30 1.21
CA VAL A 593 -26.39 6.63 2.64
C VAL A 593 -27.39 7.70 3.12
N GLN A 594 -27.55 8.79 2.37
CA GLN A 594 -28.43 9.90 2.75
C GLN A 594 -29.88 9.44 3.04
N PRO A 595 -30.50 8.50 2.31
CA PRO A 595 -31.83 8.01 2.66
C PRO A 595 -31.92 7.32 4.01
N VAL A 596 -30.84 6.68 4.47
CA VAL A 596 -30.74 6.10 5.82
C VAL A 596 -30.72 7.20 6.86
N LEU A 597 -29.92 8.26 6.61
CA LEU A 597 -29.83 9.41 7.51
C LEU A 597 -31.16 10.17 7.58
N ASP A 598 -31.79 10.44 6.45
CA ASP A 598 -33.08 11.14 6.39
C ASP A 598 -34.15 10.42 7.23
N ARG A 599 -34.22 9.10 7.10
CA ARG A 599 -35.17 8.28 7.85
C ARG A 599 -34.84 8.16 9.33
N ARG A 600 -33.56 8.01 9.70
CA ARG A 600 -33.17 7.54 11.05
C ARG A 600 -32.50 8.59 11.93
N CYS A 601 -31.94 9.63 11.34
CA CYS A 601 -31.00 10.53 12.03
C CYS A 601 -31.37 12.02 11.87
N ALA A 602 -31.73 12.45 10.66
CA ALA A 602 -31.81 13.86 10.27
C ALA A 602 -32.86 14.67 11.03
N GLY A 603 -33.91 14.04 11.57
CA GLY A 603 -34.90 14.71 12.39
C GLY A 603 -34.35 15.18 13.74
N CYS A 604 -33.46 14.40 14.35
CA CYS A 604 -32.72 14.79 15.56
C CYS A 604 -31.47 15.61 15.21
N HIS A 605 -30.76 15.23 14.15
CA HIS A 605 -29.55 15.89 13.66
C HIS A 605 -29.88 16.91 12.56
N ASN A 606 -30.53 18.01 12.96
CA ASN A 606 -31.03 19.04 12.04
C ASN A 606 -30.16 20.31 12.01
N GLY A 607 -29.02 20.32 12.70
CA GLY A 607 -28.14 21.48 12.82
C GLY A 607 -28.55 22.53 13.86
N GLU A 608 -29.73 22.40 14.47
CA GLU A 608 -30.19 23.32 15.51
C GLU A 608 -29.60 22.90 16.87
N PRO A 609 -28.89 23.79 17.58
CA PRO A 609 -28.37 23.47 18.90
C PRO A 609 -29.50 23.22 19.90
N TYR A 610 -29.23 22.41 20.92
CA TYR A 610 -30.18 22.17 22.02
C TYR A 610 -29.50 22.39 23.38
N GLU A 611 -30.30 22.65 24.41
CA GLU A 611 -29.80 22.82 25.78
C GLU A 611 -29.79 21.49 26.52
N SER A 612 -28.64 21.13 27.09
CA SER A 612 -28.48 19.98 28.00
C SER A 612 -27.74 20.45 29.25
N ASP A 613 -28.35 20.26 30.43
CA ASP A 613 -27.76 20.58 31.74
C ASP A 613 -27.18 22.01 31.86
N GLY A 614 -27.80 22.98 31.19
CA GLY A 614 -27.37 24.38 31.19
C GLY A 614 -26.26 24.73 30.19
N HIS A 615 -25.94 23.79 29.29
CA HIS A 615 -24.99 23.98 28.19
C HIS A 615 -25.68 23.86 26.83
N THR A 616 -25.38 24.79 25.93
CA THR A 616 -25.76 24.70 24.53
C THR A 616 -24.90 23.64 23.82
N VAL A 617 -25.53 22.55 23.38
CA VAL A 617 -24.90 21.48 22.63
C VAL A 617 -25.15 21.70 21.14
N ALA A 618 -24.06 21.88 20.38
CA ALA A 618 -24.13 21.93 18.92
C ALA A 618 -24.43 20.54 18.35
N ILE A 619 -25.31 20.45 17.36
CA ILE A 619 -25.65 19.20 16.70
C ILE A 619 -25.24 19.22 15.24
N ALA A 620 -24.76 18.09 14.73
CA ALA A 620 -24.49 17.93 13.30
C ALA A 620 -25.78 18.10 12.49
N ASP A 621 -25.66 18.71 11.30
CA ASP A 621 -26.75 18.76 10.33
C ASP A 621 -26.60 17.61 9.33
N LEU A 622 -27.44 16.59 9.47
CA LEU A 622 -27.47 15.40 8.63
C LEU A 622 -28.60 15.41 7.60
N ARG A 623 -29.34 16.52 7.47
CA ARG A 623 -30.42 16.65 6.49
C ARG A 623 -29.85 16.64 5.08
N ALA A 624 -30.61 16.07 4.14
CA ALA A 624 -30.31 16.14 2.72
C ALA A 624 -30.21 17.61 2.25
N LYS A 625 -28.98 18.07 2.03
CA LYS A 625 -28.66 19.37 1.44
C LYS A 625 -27.88 19.11 0.15
N ARG A 626 -28.46 19.46 -0.99
CA ARG A 626 -27.82 19.24 -2.30
C ARG A 626 -26.58 20.12 -2.44
N LEU A 627 -25.57 19.59 -3.11
CA LEU A 627 -24.49 20.39 -3.68
C LEU A 627 -25.09 21.44 -4.62
N VAL A 628 -24.90 22.72 -4.30
CA VAL A 628 -25.28 23.82 -5.19
C VAL A 628 -24.10 24.06 -6.12
N TRP A 629 -24.20 23.58 -7.36
CA TRP A 629 -23.26 23.97 -8.41
C TRP A 629 -23.43 25.47 -8.69
N ALA A 630 -22.32 26.20 -8.68
CA ALA A 630 -22.26 27.66 -8.80
C ALA A 630 -22.63 28.19 -10.19
N ASN A 631 -23.83 27.89 -10.67
CA ASN A 631 -24.49 28.62 -11.75
C ASN A 631 -25.79 29.30 -11.28
N ASP A 632 -26.17 29.16 -10.01
CA ASP A 632 -27.15 30.04 -9.39
C ASP A 632 -26.43 31.29 -8.86
N GLU A 633 -26.62 32.43 -9.52
CA GLU A 633 -26.26 33.77 -9.03
C GLU A 633 -27.05 34.18 -7.76
N GLN A 634 -27.61 33.22 -7.01
CA GLN A 634 -28.49 33.45 -5.86
C GLN A 634 -28.09 32.68 -4.59
N ALA A 635 -26.89 32.09 -4.52
CA ALA A 635 -26.31 31.71 -3.23
C ALA A 635 -25.62 32.94 -2.62
N SER A 636 -26.29 33.54 -1.64
CA SER A 636 -26.07 34.87 -1.06
C SER A 636 -24.67 35.15 -0.53
N ASP A 637 -24.26 36.40 -0.74
CA ASP A 637 -23.18 37.15 -0.09
C ASP A 637 -23.44 37.32 1.43
N ASP A 638 -23.51 36.25 2.19
CA ASP A 638 -23.61 36.34 3.65
C ASP A 638 -22.20 36.38 4.29
N GLU A 639 -21.76 37.63 4.52
CA GLU A 639 -20.75 38.12 5.46
C GLU A 639 -19.47 37.27 5.65
N GLU A 640 -18.48 37.45 4.76
CA GLU A 640 -17.08 37.15 5.08
C GLU A 640 -16.55 38.19 6.10
N ASP A 641 -16.33 37.75 7.35
CA ASP A 641 -15.51 38.49 8.33
C ASP A 641 -14.04 38.52 7.84
N PRO A 642 -13.49 39.69 7.46
CA PRO A 642 -12.14 39.80 6.92
C PRO A 642 -11.04 39.53 7.96
N ASN A 643 -11.37 39.34 9.24
CA ASN A 643 -10.42 38.99 10.31
C ASN A 643 -10.53 37.53 10.77
N ALA A 644 -11.42 36.73 10.20
CA ALA A 644 -11.47 35.31 10.52
C ALA A 644 -10.20 34.62 9.99
N LYS A 645 -9.33 34.17 10.90
CA LYS A 645 -8.20 33.30 10.50
C LYS A 645 -8.79 32.06 9.84
N PRO A 646 -8.34 31.65 8.64
CA PRO A 646 -8.85 30.45 7.98
C PRO A 646 -8.57 29.26 8.90
N LYS A 647 -9.62 28.75 9.55
CA LYS A 647 -9.53 27.49 10.29
C LYS A 647 -9.51 26.41 9.22
N THR A 648 -8.32 25.84 9.04
CA THR A 648 -7.97 24.80 8.06
C THR A 648 -7.89 25.30 6.61
N ARG A 649 -6.89 24.84 5.87
CA ARG A 649 -6.79 25.05 4.41
C ARG A 649 -7.77 24.12 3.65
N ASP A 650 -8.76 23.57 4.35
CA ASP A 650 -9.40 22.29 4.05
C ASP A 650 -10.91 22.45 3.78
N VAL A 651 -11.36 21.87 2.66
CA VAL A 651 -12.74 21.72 2.15
C VAL A 651 -13.47 23.03 1.82
N GLN A 652 -13.75 23.26 0.53
CA GLN A 652 -14.65 24.35 0.14
C GLN A 652 -16.11 23.94 0.43
N PRO A 653 -16.99 24.85 0.90
CA PRO A 653 -18.42 24.58 1.17
C PRO A 653 -19.25 24.02 0.00
N LYS A 654 -18.64 23.85 -1.19
CA LYS A 654 -19.27 23.46 -2.46
C LYS A 654 -18.73 22.14 -3.04
N GLU A 655 -17.92 21.37 -2.30
CA GLU A 655 -17.37 20.08 -2.78
C GLU A 655 -18.19 18.87 -2.29
N TYR A 656 -18.80 18.95 -1.11
CA TYR A 656 -19.61 17.87 -0.51
C TYR A 656 -20.81 18.41 0.26
N SER A 657 -21.82 17.57 0.51
CA SER A 657 -22.93 17.91 1.41
C SER A 657 -22.47 18.02 2.87
N PRO A 658 -23.08 18.91 3.70
CA PRO A 658 -22.80 18.99 5.13
C PRO A 658 -22.95 17.65 5.87
N ALA A 659 -23.95 16.85 5.49
CA ALA A 659 -24.19 15.52 6.06
C ALA A 659 -23.01 14.57 5.82
N TYR A 660 -22.44 14.57 4.61
CA TYR A 660 -21.25 13.77 4.29
C TYR A 660 -20.05 14.20 5.13
N ILE A 661 -19.77 15.50 5.22
CA ILE A 661 -18.65 16.04 6.00
C ILE A 661 -18.77 15.66 7.48
N ALA A 662 -19.97 15.78 8.03
CA ALA A 662 -20.26 15.44 9.43
C ALA A 662 -20.13 13.94 9.71
N LEU A 663 -20.53 13.07 8.78
CA LEU A 663 -20.56 11.62 9.00
C LEU A 663 -19.20 10.95 8.75
N GLN A 664 -18.47 11.35 7.69
CA GLN A 664 -17.25 10.66 7.24
C GLN A 664 -16.15 10.59 8.31
N GLN A 665 -16.13 11.53 9.27
CA GLN A 665 -15.14 11.55 10.34
C GLN A 665 -15.25 10.39 11.33
N TYR A 666 -16.40 9.69 11.34
CA TYR A 666 -16.64 8.55 12.21
C TYR A 666 -16.37 7.19 11.53
N ALA A 667 -15.98 7.20 10.26
CA ALA A 667 -15.66 6.01 9.47
C ALA A 667 -14.15 5.76 9.39
N ARG A 668 -13.69 4.61 9.90
CA ARG A 668 -12.31 4.15 9.74
C ARG A 668 -12.13 3.52 8.36
N ARG A 669 -11.08 3.91 7.66
CA ARG A 669 -10.79 3.48 6.29
C ARG A 669 -9.32 3.70 5.92
N PRO A 670 -8.80 3.09 4.84
CA PRO A 670 -7.49 3.47 4.32
C PRO A 670 -7.56 4.84 3.65
N GLY A 671 -6.69 5.78 4.03
CA GLY A 671 -6.50 7.00 3.24
C GLY A 671 -5.80 6.72 1.90
N TYR A 672 -5.90 7.64 0.94
CA TYR A 672 -5.27 7.48 -0.38
C TYR A 672 -3.72 7.43 -0.34
N GLU A 673 -3.08 7.91 0.73
CA GLU A 673 -1.64 7.73 1.01
C GLU A 673 -1.36 6.70 2.13
N GLY A 674 -2.23 5.69 2.27
CA GLY A 674 -2.10 4.65 3.28
C GLY A 674 -0.84 3.79 3.18
N ASP A 675 -0.75 2.72 3.96
CA ASP A 675 0.31 1.73 3.82
C ASP A 675 0.12 0.93 2.54
N TYR A 676 1.13 0.88 1.66
CA TYR A 676 1.06 0.13 0.39
C TYR A 676 1.08 -1.39 0.61
N HIS A 677 1.68 -1.86 1.71
CA HIS A 677 1.66 -3.28 2.07
C HIS A 677 0.24 -3.78 2.30
N MET A 678 -0.02 -5.03 1.92
CA MET A 678 -1.29 -5.70 2.17
C MET A 678 -1.67 -5.61 3.67
N PRO A 679 -2.88 -5.10 3.99
CA PRO A 679 -3.29 -4.95 5.38
C PRO A 679 -3.61 -6.31 6.01
N LYS A 680 -3.47 -6.40 7.33
CA LYS A 680 -3.92 -7.57 8.10
C LYS A 680 -5.44 -7.77 7.89
N PRO A 681 -5.93 -9.03 7.91
CA PRO A 681 -7.36 -9.29 7.88
C PRO A 681 -8.10 -8.44 8.93
N ALA A 682 -9.22 -7.85 8.54
CA ALA A 682 -10.08 -6.98 9.34
C ALA A 682 -9.48 -5.64 9.83
N GLU A 683 -8.30 -5.21 9.34
CA GLU A 683 -7.67 -3.91 9.71
C GLU A 683 -8.59 -2.69 9.52
N TYR A 684 -9.40 -2.71 8.45
CA TYR A 684 -10.38 -1.67 8.10
C TYR A 684 -11.82 -2.19 8.12
N ASN A 685 -12.10 -3.24 8.90
CA ASN A 685 -13.46 -3.76 9.03
C ASN A 685 -14.40 -2.69 9.58
N ALA A 686 -15.65 -2.65 9.10
CA ALA A 686 -16.63 -1.64 9.51
C ALA A 686 -16.81 -1.50 11.03
N ASP A 687 -16.71 -2.58 11.82
CA ASP A 687 -16.83 -2.52 13.29
C ASP A 687 -15.71 -1.71 13.97
N THR A 688 -14.60 -1.45 13.29
CA THR A 688 -13.51 -0.60 13.81
C THR A 688 -13.79 0.89 13.64
N SER A 689 -14.93 1.25 13.02
CA SER A 689 -15.43 2.62 12.92
C SER A 689 -16.26 2.99 14.15
N VAL A 690 -16.02 4.18 14.69
CA VAL A 690 -16.79 4.75 15.81
C VAL A 690 -18.27 4.85 15.46
N LEU A 691 -18.60 5.18 14.21
CA LEU A 691 -19.98 5.23 13.72
C LEU A 691 -20.72 3.91 13.99
N VAL A 692 -20.11 2.79 13.61
CA VAL A 692 -20.74 1.46 13.72
C VAL A 692 -20.87 1.05 15.18
N GLN A 693 -19.83 1.27 15.99
CA GLN A 693 -19.86 0.97 17.41
C GLN A 693 -20.92 1.79 18.15
N MET A 694 -21.00 3.10 17.89
CA MET A 694 -21.99 4.00 18.50
C MET A 694 -23.43 3.58 18.15
N LEU A 695 -23.69 3.24 16.88
CA LEU A 695 -25.01 2.77 16.45
C LEU A 695 -25.34 1.39 17.04
N LYS A 696 -24.38 0.45 17.10
CA LYS A 696 -24.58 -0.88 17.72
C LYS A 696 -24.85 -0.83 19.22
N LYS A 697 -24.31 0.17 19.92
CA LYS A 697 -24.65 0.47 21.33
C LYS A 697 -26.09 0.95 21.50
N GLY A 698 -26.72 1.40 20.40
CA GLY A 698 -28.10 1.87 20.38
C GLY A 698 -28.23 3.37 20.55
N HIS A 699 -27.32 4.18 19.98
CA HIS A 699 -27.38 5.65 19.95
C HIS A 699 -28.82 6.20 19.93
N HIS A 700 -29.27 6.71 21.07
CA HIS A 700 -30.63 7.19 21.33
C HIS A 700 -31.77 6.28 20.85
N ASN A 701 -31.57 4.96 21.01
CA ASN A 701 -32.47 3.88 20.63
C ASN A 701 -32.90 3.88 19.14
N VAL A 702 -32.04 4.42 18.26
CA VAL A 702 -32.20 4.28 16.81
C VAL A 702 -32.03 2.81 16.41
N GLN A 703 -32.92 2.32 15.56
CA GLN A 703 -32.92 0.94 15.06
C GLN A 703 -32.80 0.97 13.54
N LEU A 704 -31.79 0.28 13.00
CA LEU A 704 -31.58 0.14 11.56
C LEU A 704 -32.06 -1.24 11.09
N THR A 705 -32.64 -1.29 9.89
CA THR A 705 -32.92 -2.55 9.20
C THR A 705 -31.62 -3.20 8.71
N ALA A 706 -31.68 -4.48 8.31
CA ALA A 706 -30.52 -5.18 7.74
C ALA A 706 -29.99 -4.49 6.48
N GLU A 707 -30.88 -4.00 5.60
CA GLU A 707 -30.49 -3.25 4.40
C GLU A 707 -29.84 -1.90 4.76
N GLU A 708 -30.40 -1.17 5.73
CA GLU A 708 -29.83 0.10 6.19
C GLU A 708 -28.42 -0.09 6.77
N TRP A 709 -28.19 -1.18 7.52
CA TRP A 709 -26.86 -1.57 7.99
C TRP A 709 -25.91 -1.88 6.83
N GLU A 710 -26.35 -2.71 5.88
CA GLU A 710 -25.52 -3.12 4.75
C GLU A 710 -25.12 -1.93 3.87
N ARG A 711 -25.98 -0.92 3.72
CA ARG A 711 -25.67 0.35 3.04
C ARG A 711 -24.55 1.11 3.74
N LEU A 712 -24.61 1.25 5.06
CA LEU A 712 -23.56 1.91 5.84
C LEU A 712 -22.25 1.12 5.83
N TYR A 713 -22.30 -0.22 5.97
CA TYR A 713 -21.12 -1.07 5.88
C TYR A 713 -20.46 -0.97 4.51
N THR A 714 -21.25 -1.04 3.43
CA THR A 714 -20.72 -0.95 2.06
C THR A 714 -20.09 0.42 1.80
N TRP A 715 -20.68 1.51 2.31
CA TRP A 715 -20.08 2.84 2.17
C TRP A 715 -18.70 2.94 2.84
N ILE A 716 -18.54 2.37 4.04
CA ILE A 716 -17.25 2.30 4.73
C ILE A 716 -16.28 1.40 3.96
N ASP A 717 -16.73 0.19 3.58
CA ASP A 717 -15.92 -0.80 2.86
C ASP A 717 -15.44 -0.30 1.48
N PHE A 718 -16.20 0.59 0.83
CA PHE A 718 -15.86 1.23 -0.44
C PHE A 718 -14.96 2.46 -0.31
N ASN A 719 -14.50 2.74 0.91
CA ASN A 719 -13.65 3.88 1.23
C ASN A 719 -14.36 5.24 1.06
N VAL A 720 -15.61 5.31 1.53
CA VAL A 720 -16.49 6.48 1.62
C VAL A 720 -16.68 7.29 0.32
N PRO A 721 -17.03 6.66 -0.81
CA PRO A 721 -17.26 7.40 -2.05
C PRO A 721 -18.40 8.42 -1.88
N TYR A 722 -18.27 9.57 -2.54
CA TYR A 722 -19.31 10.60 -2.57
C TYR A 722 -20.18 10.54 -3.84
N PRO A 723 -19.67 10.77 -5.07
CA PRO A 723 -20.49 10.76 -6.29
C PRO A 723 -20.63 9.36 -6.90
N ALA A 724 -21.72 9.10 -7.65
CA ALA A 724 -21.94 7.79 -8.28
C ALA A 724 -21.20 7.65 -9.62
N ASN A 725 -20.93 8.76 -10.29
CA ASN A 725 -20.18 8.84 -11.54
C ASN A 725 -19.49 10.20 -11.66
N TRP A 726 -18.75 10.43 -12.74
CA TRP A 726 -17.96 11.65 -12.87
C TRP A 726 -18.81 12.88 -13.16
N ARG A 727 -19.99 12.74 -13.79
CA ARG A 727 -20.94 13.86 -13.94
C ARG A 727 -21.49 14.38 -12.62
N GLU A 728 -21.59 13.53 -11.60
CA GLU A 728 -22.04 13.90 -10.26
C GLU A 728 -20.92 14.46 -9.37
N SER A 729 -19.65 14.42 -9.81
CA SER A 729 -18.52 14.96 -9.05
C SER A 729 -18.48 16.50 -9.06
N HIS A 730 -17.69 17.10 -8.16
CA HIS A 730 -17.47 18.56 -8.17
C HIS A 730 -16.63 19.06 -9.36
N ARG A 731 -16.14 18.14 -10.21
CA ARG A 731 -15.44 18.43 -11.47
C ARG A 731 -15.98 17.54 -12.59
N PRO A 732 -17.16 17.84 -13.14
CA PRO A 732 -17.76 17.00 -14.17
C PRO A 732 -17.00 17.07 -15.50
N PRO A 733 -16.92 15.96 -16.26
CA PRO A 733 -16.35 15.96 -17.61
C PRO A 733 -17.25 16.71 -18.61
N ARG A 734 -16.69 17.13 -19.73
CA ARG A 734 -17.46 17.73 -20.84
C ARG A 734 -18.24 16.65 -21.60
N ASP A 735 -19.39 17.00 -22.15
CA ASP A 735 -20.24 16.08 -22.93
C ASP A 735 -19.50 15.43 -24.12
N GLU A 736 -18.62 16.17 -24.78
CA GLU A 736 -17.79 15.66 -25.88
C GLU A 736 -16.85 14.55 -25.41
N GLN A 737 -16.27 14.68 -24.20
CA GLN A 737 -15.38 13.66 -23.63
C GLN A 737 -16.16 12.39 -23.29
N VAL A 738 -17.37 12.54 -22.73
CA VAL A 738 -18.26 11.40 -22.44
C VAL A 738 -18.63 10.65 -23.71
N LYS A 739 -19.02 11.36 -24.77
CA LYS A 739 -19.34 10.77 -26.08
C LYS A 739 -18.12 10.07 -26.70
N LEU A 740 -16.96 10.73 -26.68
CA LEU A 740 -15.73 10.18 -27.26
C LEU A 740 -15.31 8.88 -26.56
N ARG A 741 -15.30 8.87 -25.21
CA ARG A 741 -15.00 7.67 -24.44
C ARG A 741 -15.97 6.54 -24.73
N ALA A 742 -17.27 6.81 -24.86
CA ALA A 742 -18.27 5.79 -25.20
C ALA A 742 -17.98 5.16 -26.57
N VAL A 743 -17.62 5.98 -27.57
CA VAL A 743 -17.21 5.49 -28.91
C VAL A 743 -16.00 4.58 -28.82
N TYR A 744 -14.94 4.98 -28.11
CA TYR A 744 -13.72 4.18 -28.02
C TYR A 744 -13.86 2.94 -27.14
N LYS A 745 -14.65 2.99 -26.06
CA LYS A 745 -15.03 1.79 -25.29
C LYS A 745 -15.70 0.77 -26.21
N LYS A 746 -16.62 1.21 -27.06
CA LYS A 746 -17.29 0.30 -27.99
C LYS A 746 -16.33 -0.24 -29.05
N LEU A 747 -15.54 0.65 -29.67
CA LEU A 747 -14.66 0.31 -30.78
C LEU A 747 -13.51 -0.61 -30.37
N TYR A 748 -12.78 -0.25 -29.33
CA TYR A 748 -11.54 -0.94 -28.95
C TYR A 748 -11.72 -1.97 -27.84
N ALA A 749 -12.76 -1.86 -27.00
CA ALA A 749 -12.97 -2.76 -25.86
C ALA A 749 -14.28 -3.57 -25.93
N ASN A 750 -15.13 -3.34 -26.93
CA ASN A 750 -16.47 -3.92 -27.00
C ASN A 750 -17.32 -3.70 -25.74
N ILE A 751 -17.16 -2.54 -25.08
CA ILE A 751 -17.95 -2.15 -23.91
C ILE A 751 -19.00 -1.12 -24.34
N ASP A 752 -20.26 -1.34 -23.95
CA ASP A 752 -21.39 -0.47 -24.27
C ASP A 752 -22.17 -0.12 -22.99
N ASP A 753 -21.47 0.53 -22.04
CA ASP A 753 -22.06 1.00 -20.79
C ASP A 753 -22.60 2.43 -20.88
N ARG A 754 -23.52 2.76 -19.97
CA ARG A 754 -24.14 4.08 -19.83
C ARG A 754 -23.83 4.68 -18.47
N ASP A 755 -22.61 4.52 -18.00
CA ASP A 755 -22.22 4.83 -16.63
C ASP A 755 -22.30 6.33 -16.29
N GLU A 756 -22.17 7.18 -17.32
CA GLU A 756 -22.32 8.62 -17.18
C GLU A 756 -23.77 9.10 -17.34
N ASP A 757 -24.75 8.22 -17.57
CA ASP A 757 -26.15 8.65 -17.58
C ASP A 757 -26.58 8.95 -16.13
N PRO A 758 -27.15 10.13 -15.84
CA PRO A 758 -27.56 10.48 -14.49
C PRO A 758 -28.72 9.59 -14.05
N LEU A 759 -28.58 8.99 -12.87
CA LEU A 759 -29.66 8.25 -12.23
C LEU A 759 -30.43 9.20 -11.30
N PRO A 760 -31.78 9.23 -11.33
CA PRO A 760 -32.54 10.11 -10.46
C PRO A 760 -32.26 9.77 -8.99
N LEU A 761 -32.02 10.78 -8.15
CA LEU A 761 -31.86 10.58 -6.71
C LEU A 761 -33.16 10.03 -6.10
N PRO A 762 -33.08 9.18 -5.07
CA PRO A 762 -34.25 8.77 -4.32
C PRO A 762 -34.93 10.01 -3.69
N PRO A 763 -36.25 9.97 -3.47
CA PRO A 763 -36.92 11.02 -2.70
C PRO A 763 -36.36 11.06 -1.27
N ILE A 764 -36.39 12.25 -0.66
CA ILE A 764 -36.04 12.42 0.76
C ILE A 764 -36.94 11.50 1.58
N ALA A 765 -36.33 10.63 2.38
CA ALA A 765 -37.09 9.67 3.17
C ALA A 765 -37.84 10.38 4.31
N GLU A 766 -39.02 9.87 4.66
CA GLU A 766 -39.75 10.33 5.83
C GLU A 766 -38.98 9.95 7.11
N PHE A 767 -38.83 10.92 8.02
CA PHE A 767 -38.16 10.70 9.30
C PHE A 767 -39.01 9.82 10.22
N GLU A 768 -38.42 8.72 10.69
CA GLU A 768 -38.98 7.82 11.70
C GLU A 768 -38.29 8.10 13.04
N PRO A 769 -38.97 8.75 14.00
CA PRO A 769 -38.37 9.07 15.29
C PRO A 769 -37.98 7.79 16.04
N PRO A 770 -36.88 7.82 16.80
CA PRO A 770 -36.47 6.68 17.60
C PRO A 770 -37.54 6.34 18.65
N ARG A 771 -37.57 5.07 19.06
CA ARG A 771 -38.43 4.65 20.17
C ARG A 771 -37.93 5.34 21.45
N PRO A 772 -38.83 5.74 22.37
CA PRO A 772 -38.42 6.31 23.65
C PRO A 772 -37.39 5.43 24.34
N GLU A 773 -36.31 6.05 24.85
CA GLU A 773 -35.36 5.33 25.68
C GLU A 773 -36.06 4.80 26.94
N PRO A 774 -35.74 3.58 27.39
CA PRO A 774 -36.19 3.12 28.69
C PRO A 774 -35.67 4.07 29.77
N THR A 775 -36.49 4.37 30.77
CA THR A 775 -36.07 5.18 31.92
C THR A 775 -34.88 4.52 32.59
N ARG A 776 -33.76 5.23 32.65
CA ARG A 776 -32.54 4.73 33.28
C ARG A 776 -32.73 4.72 34.81
N PRO A 777 -32.56 3.57 35.49
CA PRO A 777 -32.71 3.49 36.94
C PRO A 777 -31.69 4.37 37.65
N ILE A 778 -32.06 4.87 38.83
CA ILE A 778 -31.12 5.58 39.71
C ILE A 778 -30.00 4.63 40.13
N ALA A 779 -28.76 5.12 40.09
CA ALA A 779 -27.60 4.42 40.58
C ALA A 779 -27.84 3.84 41.99
N PRO A 780 -27.58 2.55 42.25
CA PRO A 780 -27.71 2.01 43.60
C PRO A 780 -26.65 2.65 44.51
N ALA A 781 -27.05 3.18 45.66
CA ALA A 781 -26.12 3.65 46.69
C ALA A 781 -25.69 2.47 47.58
N ILE A 782 -24.39 2.36 47.87
CA ILE A 782 -23.84 1.35 48.79
C ILE A 782 -22.92 1.99 49.82
N GLU A 783 -22.87 1.41 51.01
CA GLU A 783 -21.98 1.87 52.07
C GLU A 783 -20.51 1.69 51.67
N GLY A 784 -19.68 2.71 51.93
CA GLY A 784 -18.25 2.68 51.64
C GLY A 784 -17.86 2.96 50.18
N TRP A 785 -18.78 3.46 49.34
CA TRP A 785 -18.52 3.89 47.96
C TRP A 785 -19.29 5.17 47.62
N PRO A 786 -18.69 6.17 46.94
CA PRO A 786 -17.27 6.28 46.58
C PRO A 786 -16.37 6.49 47.80
N PHE A 787 -15.04 6.40 47.62
CA PHE A 787 -14.04 6.62 48.68
C PHE A 787 -12.88 7.50 48.19
N SER A 788 -12.19 8.16 49.14
CA SER A 788 -11.08 9.08 48.84
C SER A 788 -9.79 8.34 48.46
N ALA A 789 -8.84 9.05 47.85
CA ALA A 789 -7.52 8.51 47.50
C ALA A 789 -6.74 8.01 48.74
N GLU A 790 -6.90 8.67 49.90
CA GLU A 790 -6.30 8.21 51.17
C GLU A 790 -6.89 6.88 51.63
N GLN A 791 -8.21 6.73 51.51
CA GLN A 791 -8.90 5.48 51.83
C GLN A 791 -8.48 4.37 50.85
N ALA A 792 -8.38 4.68 49.56
CA ALA A 792 -7.88 3.78 48.51
C ALA A 792 -6.47 3.26 48.82
N ALA A 793 -5.55 4.16 49.20
CA ALA A 793 -4.18 3.81 49.58
C ALA A 793 -4.13 2.98 50.87
N GLN A 794 -5.01 3.25 51.85
CA GLN A 794 -5.13 2.45 53.05
C GLN A 794 -5.63 1.03 52.73
N MET A 795 -6.63 0.90 51.86
CA MET A 795 -7.12 -0.41 51.39
C MET A 795 -6.01 -1.21 50.70
N GLN A 796 -5.21 -0.58 49.83
CA GLN A 796 -4.05 -1.21 49.19
C GLN A 796 -3.02 -1.73 50.19
N LYS A 797 -2.64 -0.90 51.17
CA LYS A 797 -1.67 -1.28 52.20
C LYS A 797 -2.17 -2.43 53.09
N LEU A 798 -3.47 -2.45 53.38
CA LEU A 798 -4.09 -3.52 54.18
C LEU A 798 -4.24 -4.83 53.39
N ALA A 799 -4.41 -4.74 52.06
CA ALA A 799 -4.57 -5.90 51.20
C ALA A 799 -3.26 -6.69 51.00
N GLY A 800 -2.09 -6.03 51.11
CA GLY A 800 -0.80 -6.70 50.99
C GLY A 800 0.32 -5.83 50.39
N THR A 801 1.30 -6.47 49.76
CA THR A 801 2.42 -5.77 49.10
C THR A 801 1.91 -5.00 47.89
N VAL A 802 1.98 -3.67 47.96
CA VAL A 802 1.37 -2.75 46.98
C VAL A 802 1.91 -2.92 45.57
N GLN A 803 3.20 -3.19 45.41
CA GLN A 803 3.85 -3.35 44.10
C GLN A 803 4.54 -4.70 43.98
N LYS A 804 4.55 -5.23 42.76
CA LYS A 804 5.24 -6.47 42.41
C LYS A 804 5.90 -6.30 41.05
N GLU A 805 7.05 -6.92 40.87
CA GLU A 805 7.76 -6.98 39.58
C GLU A 805 7.95 -8.43 39.17
N LEU A 806 7.76 -8.72 37.89
CA LEU A 806 8.02 -10.01 37.28
C LEU A 806 9.12 -9.85 36.22
N ASP A 807 10.12 -10.72 36.26
CA ASP A 807 11.19 -10.78 35.25
C ASP A 807 10.78 -11.71 34.10
N LEU A 808 10.77 -11.18 32.87
CA LEU A 808 10.47 -11.92 31.65
C LEU A 808 11.75 -12.49 30.99
N GLY A 809 12.93 -12.15 31.51
CA GLY A 809 14.23 -12.51 30.96
C GLY A 809 14.83 -11.40 30.08
N SER A 810 16.13 -11.51 29.81
CA SER A 810 16.89 -10.59 28.94
C SER A 810 16.77 -9.11 29.32
N GLY A 811 16.52 -8.82 30.60
CA GLY A 811 16.39 -7.44 31.11
C GLY A 811 15.01 -6.81 30.92
N VAL A 812 14.00 -7.57 30.48
CA VAL A 812 12.61 -7.10 30.33
C VAL A 812 11.81 -7.47 31.58
N THR A 813 11.20 -6.48 32.24
CA THR A 813 10.36 -6.68 33.43
C THR A 813 8.94 -6.16 33.24
N MET A 814 8.01 -6.65 34.07
CA MET A 814 6.63 -6.17 34.17
C MET A 814 6.33 -5.72 35.60
N GLN A 815 5.77 -4.52 35.74
CA GLN A 815 5.39 -3.96 37.03
C GLN A 815 3.87 -4.09 37.27
N PHE A 816 3.50 -4.47 38.48
CA PHE A 816 2.12 -4.67 38.90
C PHE A 816 1.80 -3.84 40.15
N ALA A 817 0.55 -3.41 40.27
CA ALA A 817 -0.03 -2.84 41.48
C ALA A 817 -1.08 -3.79 42.07
N LEU A 818 -1.17 -3.84 43.39
CA LEU A 818 -2.17 -4.63 44.10
C LEU A 818 -3.52 -3.92 44.07
N ILE A 819 -4.58 -4.59 43.59
CA ILE A 819 -5.94 -4.07 43.58
C ILE A 819 -6.73 -4.74 44.71
N PRO A 820 -7.22 -3.99 45.71
CA PRO A 820 -7.96 -4.56 46.83
C PRO A 820 -9.28 -5.21 46.42
N ALA A 821 -9.73 -6.19 47.21
CA ALA A 821 -11.13 -6.65 47.16
C ALA A 821 -12.08 -5.53 47.65
N GLY A 822 -13.32 -5.54 47.18
CA GLY A 822 -14.28 -4.49 47.52
C GLY A 822 -15.62 -4.62 46.80
N LYS A 823 -16.48 -3.62 47.01
CA LYS A 823 -17.76 -3.48 46.30
C LYS A 823 -17.86 -2.09 45.69
N PHE A 824 -18.43 -2.01 44.51
CA PHE A 824 -18.63 -0.74 43.80
C PHE A 824 -19.88 -0.76 42.94
N VAL A 825 -20.24 0.42 42.45
CA VAL A 825 -21.32 0.60 41.49
C VAL A 825 -20.72 0.62 40.09
N MET A 826 -21.01 -0.42 39.31
CA MET A 826 -20.53 -0.60 37.94
C MET A 826 -21.52 0.00 36.94
N GLY A 827 -21.01 0.60 35.88
CA GLY A 827 -21.77 1.28 34.84
C GLY A 827 -21.95 2.78 35.08
N GLN A 828 -22.74 3.43 34.22
CA GLN A 828 -22.99 4.86 34.27
C GLN A 828 -24.42 5.18 33.81
N THR A 829 -25.14 6.02 34.56
CA THR A 829 -26.55 6.34 34.26
C THR A 829 -26.68 7.36 33.13
N ASP A 830 -25.77 8.34 33.03
CA ASP A 830 -25.74 9.40 32.02
C ASP A 830 -24.80 9.10 30.83
N GLY A 831 -24.30 7.86 30.72
CA GLY A 831 -23.39 7.40 29.67
C GLY A 831 -24.08 6.84 28.43
N PHE A 832 -23.41 5.93 27.71
CA PHE A 832 -24.02 5.23 26.57
C PHE A 832 -25.04 4.18 27.03
N ALA A 833 -25.97 3.81 26.15
CA ALA A 833 -27.09 2.93 26.49
C ALA A 833 -26.63 1.55 27.01
N ASP A 834 -25.46 1.06 26.58
CA ASP A 834 -24.89 -0.23 27.00
C ASP A 834 -24.10 -0.18 28.32
N GLU A 835 -24.06 0.98 28.98
CA GLU A 835 -23.40 1.24 30.26
C GLU A 835 -24.40 1.27 31.44
N SER A 836 -25.70 1.10 31.14
CA SER A 836 -26.83 1.17 32.05
C SER A 836 -27.73 -0.08 31.92
N PRO A 837 -28.43 -0.52 32.99
CA PRO A 837 -28.47 0.07 34.32
C PRO A 837 -27.22 -0.21 35.15
N GLN A 838 -26.91 0.73 36.06
CA GLN A 838 -25.86 0.54 37.04
C GLN A 838 -26.19 -0.62 37.99
N SER A 839 -25.16 -1.36 38.42
CA SER A 839 -25.33 -2.52 39.30
C SER A 839 -24.23 -2.61 40.35
N VAL A 840 -24.55 -3.17 41.51
CA VAL A 840 -23.59 -3.38 42.59
C VAL A 840 -22.78 -4.63 42.26
N VAL A 841 -21.47 -4.48 42.12
CA VAL A 841 -20.56 -5.58 41.80
C VAL A 841 -19.56 -5.77 42.93
N THR A 842 -19.24 -7.03 43.24
CA THR A 842 -18.30 -7.41 44.30
C THR A 842 -17.05 -8.03 43.68
N ILE A 843 -15.89 -7.47 44.01
CA ILE A 843 -14.58 -8.07 43.74
C ILE A 843 -14.18 -8.86 44.99
N GLU A 844 -14.26 -10.19 44.92
CA GLU A 844 -14.14 -11.06 46.10
C GLU A 844 -12.73 -11.13 46.69
N ARG A 845 -11.70 -11.00 45.85
CA ARG A 845 -10.31 -11.23 46.23
C ARG A 845 -9.40 -10.14 45.65
N PRO A 846 -8.36 -9.74 46.39
CA PRO A 846 -7.36 -8.85 45.83
C PRO A 846 -6.59 -9.57 44.72
N PHE A 847 -6.14 -8.81 43.73
CA PHE A 847 -5.35 -9.30 42.60
C PHE A 847 -4.28 -8.29 42.22
N TYR A 848 -3.20 -8.74 41.59
CA TYR A 848 -2.23 -7.83 40.98
C TYR A 848 -2.69 -7.47 39.58
N MET A 849 -2.56 -6.21 39.18
CA MET A 849 -2.81 -5.75 37.81
C MET A 849 -1.58 -5.03 37.28
N GLY A 850 -1.24 -5.25 36.01
CA GLY A 850 -0.17 -4.53 35.33
C GLY A 850 -0.38 -3.02 35.46
N ARG A 851 0.67 -2.29 35.86
CA ARG A 851 0.60 -0.83 36.04
C ARG A 851 0.36 -0.10 34.72
N PHE A 852 0.83 -0.69 33.62
CA PHE A 852 0.71 -0.24 32.25
C PHE A 852 0.12 -1.37 31.40
N GLU A 853 -0.28 -1.05 30.18
CA GLU A 853 -0.52 -2.00 29.11
C GLU A 853 0.76 -2.80 28.82
N VAL A 854 0.60 -4.03 28.30
CA VAL A 854 1.75 -4.85 27.86
C VAL A 854 2.45 -4.13 26.70
N THR A 855 3.77 -3.96 26.79
CA THR A 855 4.55 -3.28 25.75
C THR A 855 4.97 -4.23 24.63
N ASN A 856 5.39 -3.68 23.47
CA ASN A 856 5.94 -4.50 22.39
C ASN A 856 7.15 -5.34 22.86
N ALA A 857 8.04 -4.80 23.70
CA ALA A 857 9.19 -5.54 24.25
C ALA A 857 8.76 -6.72 25.15
N GLN A 858 7.72 -6.51 25.97
CA GLN A 858 7.18 -7.55 26.84
C GLN A 858 6.47 -8.64 26.03
N TYR A 859 5.73 -8.26 24.98
CA TYR A 859 5.07 -9.20 24.08
C TYR A 859 6.07 -9.98 23.21
N ALA A 860 7.16 -9.35 22.75
CA ALA A 860 8.21 -10.00 21.96
C ALA A 860 8.94 -11.13 22.70
N CYS A 861 8.86 -11.17 24.03
CA CYS A 861 9.35 -12.29 24.83
C CYS A 861 8.50 -13.57 24.65
N PHE A 862 7.25 -13.43 24.20
CA PHE A 862 6.33 -14.51 23.86
C PHE A 862 6.32 -14.78 22.36
N ASP A 863 6.15 -13.73 21.55
CA ASP A 863 6.08 -13.81 20.08
C ASP A 863 6.98 -12.72 19.45
N PRO A 864 8.24 -13.06 19.12
CA PRO A 864 9.21 -12.09 18.59
C PRO A 864 8.90 -11.65 17.15
N ASP A 865 7.99 -12.33 16.45
CA ASP A 865 7.63 -12.03 15.06
C ASP A 865 6.44 -11.05 14.96
N HIS A 866 5.81 -10.70 16.09
CA HIS A 866 4.71 -9.74 16.09
C HIS A 866 5.18 -8.32 15.77
N ASP A 867 4.47 -7.69 14.83
CA ASP A 867 4.65 -6.30 14.47
C ASP A 867 3.33 -5.53 14.66
N SER A 868 3.34 -4.58 15.61
CA SER A 868 2.26 -3.61 15.80
C SER A 868 2.14 -2.63 14.62
N GLY A 869 3.15 -2.58 13.73
CA GLY A 869 3.12 -1.91 12.45
C GLY A 869 3.21 -0.39 12.52
N VAL A 870 2.61 0.27 11.53
CA VAL A 870 2.56 1.73 11.42
C VAL A 870 1.12 2.24 11.51
N ILE A 871 0.97 3.52 11.84
CA ILE A 871 -0.24 4.27 11.56
C ILE A 871 0.03 5.15 10.33
N ASN A 872 -0.88 5.11 9.36
CA ASN A 872 -0.82 5.95 8.16
C ASN A 872 -0.87 7.43 8.57
N GLU A 873 -0.49 8.37 7.72
CA GLU A 873 -0.68 9.80 8.01
C GLU A 873 -1.48 10.46 6.89
N ARG A 874 -2.21 11.53 7.20
CA ARG A 874 -2.76 12.41 6.16
C ARG A 874 -1.67 13.29 5.61
N TRP A 875 -1.77 13.65 4.34
CA TRP A 875 -0.79 14.54 3.69
C TRP A 875 0.65 14.07 3.88
N LYS A 876 0.79 12.75 3.96
CA LYS A 876 1.99 12.04 4.38
C LYS A 876 3.18 12.49 3.54
N ASP A 877 4.34 12.58 4.18
CA ASP A 877 5.57 12.74 3.44
C ASP A 877 5.81 11.55 2.49
N ARG A 878 6.58 11.79 1.43
CA ARG A 878 6.82 10.80 0.37
C ARG A 878 8.04 9.93 0.67
N GLN A 879 8.38 9.76 1.96
CA GLN A 879 9.68 9.22 2.39
C GLN A 879 9.57 8.06 3.39
N ARG A 880 8.46 7.93 4.13
CA ARG A 880 8.27 6.79 5.07
C ARG A 880 6.96 6.03 4.86
N ARG A 881 6.86 4.83 5.45
CA ARG A 881 5.66 3.97 5.42
C ARG A 881 4.50 4.50 6.27
N GLY A 882 4.80 5.27 7.29
CA GLY A 882 3.85 5.83 8.27
C GLY A 882 4.60 6.12 9.57
N THR A 883 3.90 6.45 10.65
CA THR A 883 4.53 6.52 11.97
C THR A 883 4.55 5.13 12.62
N PRO A 884 5.73 4.58 12.95
CA PRO A 884 5.84 3.30 13.63
C PRO A 884 5.27 3.35 15.04
N ILE A 885 4.44 2.36 15.36
CA ILE A 885 3.87 2.14 16.71
C ILE A 885 4.30 0.78 17.29
N ASN A 886 5.40 0.25 16.77
CA ASN A 886 6.02 -1.02 17.18
C ASN A 886 7.31 -0.81 18.00
N GLN A 887 7.52 0.39 18.53
CA GLN A 887 8.68 0.68 19.38
C GLN A 887 8.62 -0.14 20.68
N PRO A 888 9.77 -0.53 21.27
CA PRO A 888 9.81 -1.46 22.40
C PRO A 888 8.92 -1.09 23.60
N ASP A 889 8.88 0.20 23.97
CA ASP A 889 8.25 0.68 25.20
C ASP A 889 6.79 1.15 25.02
N VAL A 890 6.26 1.16 23.80
CA VAL A 890 4.85 1.51 23.56
C VAL A 890 3.95 0.27 23.66
N PRO A 891 2.65 0.42 23.98
CA PRO A 891 1.72 -0.70 24.05
C PRO A 891 1.71 -1.57 22.80
N VAL A 892 1.62 -2.89 22.99
CA VAL A 892 1.36 -3.81 21.90
C VAL A 892 -0.09 -3.68 21.45
N VAL A 893 -0.33 -3.57 20.13
CA VAL A 893 -1.66 -3.49 19.53
C VAL A 893 -1.74 -4.38 18.28
N ARG A 894 -2.90 -4.42 17.60
CA ARG A 894 -3.14 -5.33 16.45
C ARG A 894 -2.95 -6.80 16.80
N ILE A 895 -3.36 -7.15 18.01
CA ILE A 895 -3.46 -8.52 18.48
C ILE A 895 -4.93 -8.89 18.67
N THR A 896 -5.23 -10.15 18.46
CA THR A 896 -6.54 -10.73 18.77
C THR A 896 -6.68 -10.96 20.27
N TRP A 897 -7.92 -11.06 20.77
CA TRP A 897 -8.17 -11.47 22.15
C TRP A 897 -7.53 -12.84 22.46
N GLN A 898 -7.58 -13.76 21.50
CA GLN A 898 -6.98 -15.10 21.62
C GLN A 898 -5.45 -15.03 21.82
N GLN A 899 -4.76 -14.14 21.10
CA GLN A 899 -3.32 -13.90 21.29
C GLN A 899 -3.02 -13.29 22.66
N ALA A 900 -3.84 -12.35 23.14
CA ALA A 900 -3.68 -11.76 24.48
C ALA A 900 -3.87 -12.81 25.61
N MET A 901 -4.84 -13.72 25.46
CA MET A 901 -5.02 -14.86 26.37
C MET A 901 -3.84 -15.84 26.31
N ALA A 902 -3.34 -16.16 25.11
CA ALA A 902 -2.17 -17.02 24.95
C ALA A 902 -0.90 -16.43 25.60
N TYR A 903 -0.73 -15.11 25.55
CA TYR A 903 0.32 -14.40 26.29
C TYR A 903 0.16 -14.60 27.81
N CYS A 904 -1.06 -14.50 28.34
CA CYS A 904 -1.33 -14.72 29.76
C CYS A 904 -1.05 -16.16 30.19
N ASP A 905 -1.40 -17.14 29.36
CA ASP A 905 -1.08 -18.55 29.59
C ASP A 905 0.44 -18.80 29.61
N TRP A 906 1.16 -18.21 28.65
CA TRP A 906 2.62 -18.24 28.61
C TRP A 906 3.24 -17.62 29.87
N LEU A 907 2.76 -16.44 30.28
CA LEU A 907 3.24 -15.76 31.48
C LEU A 907 2.97 -16.59 32.74
N SER A 908 1.81 -17.25 32.79
CA SER A 908 1.45 -18.15 33.88
C SER A 908 2.41 -19.33 33.98
N ALA A 909 2.70 -19.97 32.85
CA ALA A 909 3.64 -21.08 32.77
C ALA A 909 5.08 -20.64 33.15
N LYS A 910 5.48 -19.45 32.74
CA LYS A 910 6.82 -18.90 32.98
C LYS A 910 7.05 -18.52 34.45
N THR A 911 6.04 -17.96 35.11
CA THR A 911 6.18 -17.39 36.46
C THR A 911 5.66 -18.31 37.57
N GLY A 912 4.84 -19.32 37.21
CA GLY A 912 4.14 -20.17 38.17
C GLY A 912 3.00 -19.46 38.91
N ILE A 913 2.68 -18.21 38.53
CA ILE A 913 1.57 -17.43 39.07
C ILE A 913 0.46 -17.44 38.03
N ARG A 914 -0.78 -17.74 38.42
CA ARG A 914 -1.90 -17.65 37.49
C ARG A 914 -2.08 -16.20 37.05
N CYS A 915 -1.99 -15.96 35.75
CA CYS A 915 -2.18 -14.67 35.10
C CYS A 915 -3.21 -14.80 33.96
N THR A 916 -4.03 -13.78 33.78
CA THR A 916 -5.12 -13.74 32.79
C THR A 916 -5.47 -12.29 32.42
N LEU A 917 -6.37 -12.08 31.46
CA LEU A 917 -6.94 -10.76 31.21
C LEU A 917 -7.88 -10.37 32.38
N PRO A 918 -8.00 -9.08 32.72
CA PRO A 918 -8.99 -8.66 33.70
C PRO A 918 -10.40 -9.01 33.22
N THR A 919 -11.27 -9.44 34.13
CA THR A 919 -12.72 -9.38 33.82
C THR A 919 -13.14 -7.93 33.66
N GLU A 920 -14.24 -7.71 32.97
CA GLU A 920 -14.82 -6.39 32.78
C GLU A 920 -15.03 -5.65 34.11
N ALA A 921 -15.53 -6.36 35.12
CA ALA A 921 -15.73 -5.84 36.47
C ALA A 921 -14.42 -5.50 37.17
N GLN A 922 -13.40 -6.36 37.05
CA GLN A 922 -12.07 -6.10 37.61
C GLN A 922 -11.45 -4.85 36.99
N TRP A 923 -11.59 -4.68 35.68
CA TRP A 923 -11.07 -3.53 34.96
C TRP A 923 -11.74 -2.24 35.42
N GLU A 924 -13.08 -2.19 35.48
CA GLU A 924 -13.79 -0.96 35.87
C GLU A 924 -13.54 -0.59 37.33
N TRP A 925 -13.51 -1.57 38.24
CA TRP A 925 -13.11 -1.36 39.63
C TRP A 925 -11.73 -0.72 39.72
N ALA A 926 -10.76 -1.31 39.00
CA ALA A 926 -9.38 -0.86 38.97
C ALA A 926 -9.23 0.55 38.36
N CYS A 927 -9.98 0.85 37.30
CA CYS A 927 -9.98 2.16 36.63
C CYS A 927 -10.48 3.27 37.57
N ARG A 928 -11.65 3.05 38.18
CA ARG A 928 -12.32 4.02 39.06
C ARG A 928 -11.51 4.31 40.33
N ALA A 929 -10.86 3.30 40.91
CA ALA A 929 -10.02 3.43 42.10
C ALA A 929 -10.64 4.26 43.25
N GLY A 930 -11.97 4.19 43.41
CA GLY A 930 -12.73 4.93 44.43
C GLY A 930 -13.72 5.96 43.90
N THR A 931 -13.63 6.38 42.64
CA THR A 931 -14.51 7.44 42.09
C THR A 931 -15.79 6.88 41.47
N ALA A 932 -16.89 7.62 41.65
CA ALA A 932 -18.16 7.37 40.96
C ALA A 932 -18.30 8.17 39.65
N THR A 933 -17.39 9.13 39.41
CA THR A 933 -17.37 10.01 38.24
C THR A 933 -16.97 9.26 36.96
N PRO A 934 -17.21 9.84 35.77
CA PRO A 934 -16.80 9.23 34.50
C PRO A 934 -15.29 8.97 34.41
N HIS A 935 -14.45 9.85 34.95
CA HIS A 935 -12.99 9.71 34.97
C HIS A 935 -12.44 9.69 36.40
N TYR A 936 -11.31 9.01 36.66
CA TYR A 936 -10.74 8.94 38.03
C TYR A 936 -10.24 10.29 38.56
N VAL A 937 -10.03 11.27 37.68
CA VAL A 937 -9.62 12.64 38.04
C VAL A 937 -10.78 13.47 38.60
N GLY A 938 -12.02 12.94 38.59
CA GLY A 938 -13.22 13.64 39.03
C GLY A 938 -14.03 14.21 37.86
N GLU A 939 -14.92 15.15 38.17
CA GLU A 939 -15.65 15.94 37.17
C GLU A 939 -14.67 16.87 36.43
N LEU A 940 -14.82 16.98 35.12
CA LEU A 940 -13.95 17.80 34.27
C LEU A 940 -14.54 19.21 34.11
N GLU A 941 -13.78 20.24 34.45
CA GLU A 941 -14.14 21.65 34.20
C GLU A 941 -13.70 22.09 32.78
N SER A 942 -14.23 23.22 32.29
CA SER A 942 -13.82 23.79 31.01
C SER A 942 -12.32 24.15 31.00
N GLY A 943 -11.55 23.65 30.03
CA GLY A 943 -10.09 23.86 29.94
C GLY A 943 -9.27 22.77 30.65
N VAL A 944 -9.62 21.51 30.38
CA VAL A 944 -9.07 20.32 31.03
C VAL A 944 -7.55 20.25 30.87
N THR A 945 -6.84 20.11 32.00
CA THR A 945 -5.42 19.71 31.96
C THR A 945 -5.35 18.25 31.50
N PRO A 946 -4.59 17.94 30.43
CA PRO A 946 -4.50 16.57 29.90
C PRO A 946 -4.07 15.57 30.98
N PHE A 947 -4.77 14.44 31.04
CA PHE A 947 -4.55 13.36 32.01
C PHE A 947 -4.48 11.97 31.36
N ALA A 948 -4.71 11.88 30.06
CA ALA A 948 -4.66 10.66 29.27
C ALA A 948 -4.22 11.00 27.84
N ASN A 949 -3.71 10.00 27.11
CA ASN A 949 -3.42 10.11 25.68
C ASN A 949 -4.70 9.81 24.88
N LEU A 950 -5.28 10.81 24.23
CA LEU A 950 -6.60 10.80 23.59
C LEU A 950 -6.54 11.40 22.18
N ALA A 951 -7.64 11.32 21.43
CA ALA A 951 -7.77 12.04 20.17
C ALA A 951 -7.91 13.54 20.45
N ASP A 952 -6.81 14.27 20.29
CA ASP A 952 -6.65 15.68 20.64
C ASP A 952 -6.39 16.58 19.42
N GLU A 953 -6.07 17.86 19.64
CA GLU A 953 -5.72 18.80 18.57
C GLU A 953 -4.54 18.32 17.68
N THR A 954 -3.61 17.54 18.22
CA THR A 954 -2.52 16.94 17.44
C THR A 954 -3.05 15.82 16.53
N ALA A 955 -4.04 15.05 17.01
CA ALA A 955 -4.72 14.01 16.25
C ALA A 955 -5.68 14.57 15.17
N ARG A 956 -6.19 15.81 15.27
CA ARG A 956 -7.02 16.43 14.20
C ARG A 956 -6.36 16.45 12.84
N ARG A 957 -5.03 16.58 12.83
CA ARG A 957 -4.21 16.51 11.60
C ARG A 957 -4.29 15.15 10.91
N TRP A 958 -4.88 14.14 11.57
CA TRP A 958 -4.91 12.74 11.18
C TRP A 958 -6.32 12.11 11.17
N ASN A 959 -7.13 12.35 12.20
CA ASN A 959 -8.36 11.59 12.47
C ASN A 959 -9.62 12.15 11.79
N HIS A 960 -9.53 12.61 10.55
CA HIS A 960 -10.73 13.08 9.82
C HIS A 960 -11.48 14.25 10.48
N GLY A 961 -10.79 15.00 11.36
CA GLY A 961 -11.35 16.10 12.13
C GLY A 961 -11.88 15.71 13.51
N ARG A 962 -11.99 14.41 13.82
CA ARG A 962 -12.46 13.91 15.12
C ARG A 962 -11.37 14.03 16.18
N ALA A 963 -11.54 15.00 17.07
CA ALA A 963 -10.76 15.16 18.29
C ALA A 963 -11.56 15.94 19.33
N GLU A 964 -11.06 15.95 20.56
CA GLU A 964 -11.60 16.72 21.66
C GLU A 964 -11.22 18.21 21.51
N ASP A 965 -12.21 19.10 21.54
CA ASP A 965 -11.98 20.54 21.47
C ASP A 965 -11.31 21.04 22.76
N GLY A 966 -10.19 21.75 22.62
CA GLY A 966 -9.50 22.35 23.78
C GLY A 966 -8.73 21.37 24.66
N TYR A 967 -8.51 20.14 24.19
CA TYR A 967 -7.62 19.14 24.79
C TYR A 967 -6.36 18.99 23.90
N ASP A 968 -5.17 19.00 24.48
CA ASP A 968 -3.89 18.80 23.78
C ASP A 968 -2.90 18.13 24.73
N ASP A 969 -2.69 16.83 24.55
CA ASP A 969 -1.80 16.00 25.35
C ASP A 969 -0.39 15.87 24.75
N GLY A 970 -0.19 16.43 23.55
CA GLY A 970 1.08 16.44 22.83
C GLY A 970 1.48 15.10 22.21
N ARG A 971 0.58 14.10 22.16
CA ARG A 971 0.84 12.76 21.61
C ARG A 971 -0.10 12.48 20.42
N MET A 972 0.50 12.25 19.26
CA MET A 972 -0.27 11.94 18.05
C MET A 972 -0.80 10.49 18.02
N PHE A 973 -0.08 9.55 18.64
CA PHE A 973 -0.38 8.11 18.64
C PHE A 973 0.00 7.50 20.01
N THR A 974 -0.02 6.16 20.11
CA THR A 974 0.49 5.45 21.30
C THR A 974 1.87 5.93 21.73
N ALA A 975 2.06 6.08 23.04
CA ALA A 975 3.32 6.48 23.66
C ALA A 975 3.72 5.48 24.77
N ALA A 976 4.96 5.57 25.22
CA ALA A 976 5.40 4.81 26.38
C ALA A 976 4.54 5.16 27.61
N GLY A 977 4.15 4.13 28.37
CA GLY A 977 3.24 4.28 29.50
C GLY A 977 3.79 5.20 30.60
N GLY A 978 2.90 5.76 31.39
CA GLY A 978 3.26 6.60 32.54
C GLY A 978 3.56 8.06 32.21
N GLY A 979 3.11 8.53 31.05
CA GLY A 979 3.18 9.96 30.67
C GLY A 979 2.29 10.87 31.51
N PHE A 980 1.26 10.31 32.15
CA PHE A 980 0.28 11.03 32.98
C PHE A 980 0.27 10.54 34.43
N ALA A 981 -0.40 11.25 35.33
CA ALA A 981 -0.51 10.85 36.73
C ALA A 981 -1.33 9.55 36.87
N PRO A 982 -0.92 8.58 37.72
CA PRO A 982 -1.70 7.38 37.91
C PRO A 982 -2.97 7.65 38.71
N ASN A 983 -3.91 6.69 38.69
CA ASN A 983 -5.04 6.71 39.63
C ASN A 983 -4.60 6.38 41.07
N ALA A 984 -5.55 6.38 42.03
CA ALA A 984 -5.28 6.18 43.45
C ALA A 984 -4.63 4.82 43.81
N TRP A 985 -4.59 3.87 42.87
CA TRP A 985 -3.96 2.56 43.01
C TRP A 985 -2.67 2.40 42.22
N GLY A 986 -2.15 3.47 41.61
CA GLY A 986 -0.86 3.44 40.93
C GLY A 986 -0.90 2.79 39.54
N LEU A 987 -2.11 2.71 38.94
CA LEU A 987 -2.32 2.30 37.55
C LEU A 987 -2.31 3.53 36.64
N TYR A 988 -1.69 3.39 35.47
CA TYR A 988 -1.57 4.43 34.46
C TYR A 988 -2.41 4.10 33.24
N ASP A 989 -2.67 5.14 32.46
CA ASP A 989 -3.23 5.07 31.10
C ASP A 989 -4.62 4.41 31.02
N MET A 990 -5.32 4.24 32.15
CA MET A 990 -6.65 3.60 32.23
C MET A 990 -7.75 4.28 31.40
N HIS A 991 -7.52 5.52 30.95
CA HIS A 991 -8.46 6.30 30.14
C HIS A 991 -7.96 6.54 28.71
N GLY A 992 -6.78 6.09 28.29
CA GLY A 992 -6.22 6.46 27.00
C GLY A 992 -5.07 5.58 26.54
N ASN A 993 -4.28 6.08 25.59
CA ASN A 993 -3.15 5.37 24.98
C ASN A 993 -3.61 4.17 24.14
N ALA A 994 -3.94 3.02 24.73
CA ALA A 994 -4.54 1.89 24.03
C ALA A 994 -5.75 1.35 24.80
N ALA A 995 -6.85 1.09 24.09
CA ALA A 995 -7.98 0.40 24.69
C ALA A 995 -7.60 -1.07 24.97
N GLU A 996 -8.28 -1.74 25.91
CA GLU A 996 -7.77 -2.98 26.48
C GLU A 996 -8.77 -4.14 26.42
N TRP A 997 -8.32 -5.28 25.90
CA TRP A 997 -9.07 -6.54 25.97
C TRP A 997 -9.36 -6.97 27.41
N CYS A 998 -10.63 -7.30 27.69
CA CYS A 998 -11.06 -7.97 28.91
C CYS A 998 -11.36 -9.45 28.64
N ALA A 999 -11.32 -10.29 29.68
CA ALA A 999 -11.70 -11.70 29.59
C ALA A 999 -13.19 -11.90 29.25
N SER A 1000 -14.03 -10.93 29.63
CA SER A 1000 -15.49 -11.06 29.57
C SER A 1000 -16.05 -10.93 28.15
N SER A 1001 -17.02 -11.77 27.83
CA SER A 1001 -17.93 -11.60 26.69
C SER A 1001 -18.82 -10.38 26.86
N TYR A 1002 -19.12 -9.73 25.74
CA TYR A 1002 -19.98 -8.57 25.68
C TYR A 1002 -21.45 -8.99 25.91
N ARG A 1003 -22.01 -8.55 27.03
CA ARG A 1003 -23.39 -8.79 27.46
C ARG A 1003 -24.07 -7.49 27.87
N SER A 1004 -25.40 -7.49 27.80
CA SER A 1004 -26.24 -6.40 28.30
C SER A 1004 -26.08 -6.23 29.81
N TYR A 1005 -26.36 -5.01 30.27
CA TYR A 1005 -26.46 -4.70 31.68
C TYR A 1005 -27.90 -4.94 32.20
N PRO A 1006 -28.11 -5.14 33.53
CA PRO A 1006 -27.13 -5.05 34.62
C PRO A 1006 -26.03 -6.13 34.53
N TYR A 1007 -24.85 -5.85 35.10
CA TYR A 1007 -23.76 -6.81 35.10
C TYR A 1007 -24.11 -8.02 35.99
N ASP A 1008 -23.98 -9.23 35.44
CA ASP A 1008 -24.11 -10.49 36.17
C ASP A 1008 -22.90 -11.38 35.86
N ALA A 1009 -22.08 -11.68 36.87
CA ALA A 1009 -20.92 -12.55 36.73
C ALA A 1009 -21.29 -14.02 36.42
N ASN A 1010 -22.56 -14.41 36.59
CA ASN A 1010 -23.02 -15.79 36.43
C ASN A 1010 -23.72 -16.07 35.10
N ASP A 1011 -23.84 -15.08 34.20
CA ASP A 1011 -24.50 -15.23 32.91
C ASP A 1011 -23.63 -15.89 31.83
N GLY A 1012 -22.49 -16.46 32.25
CA GLY A 1012 -21.51 -17.11 31.37
C GLY A 1012 -20.54 -16.15 30.68
N ARG A 1013 -20.62 -14.83 30.91
CA ARG A 1013 -19.71 -13.86 30.28
C ARG A 1013 -18.23 -14.10 30.57
N GLU A 1014 -17.91 -14.76 31.67
CA GLU A 1014 -16.52 -15.06 32.04
C GLU A 1014 -16.05 -16.45 31.54
N ASP A 1015 -16.83 -17.14 30.68
CA ASP A 1015 -16.40 -18.37 30.02
C ASP A 1015 -15.37 -18.05 28.93
N PRO A 1016 -14.10 -18.51 29.06
CA PRO A 1016 -13.07 -18.25 28.07
C PRO A 1016 -13.33 -18.92 26.70
N ASN A 1017 -14.29 -19.85 26.61
CA ASN A 1017 -14.64 -20.56 25.37
C ASN A 1017 -15.88 -19.98 24.68
N ASP A 1018 -16.52 -18.97 25.25
CA ASP A 1018 -17.66 -18.29 24.63
C ASP A 1018 -17.21 -17.67 23.29
N PRO A 1019 -17.82 -18.01 22.14
CA PRO A 1019 -17.42 -17.49 20.85
C PRO A 1019 -17.83 -16.02 20.64
N ASP A 1020 -18.69 -15.47 21.49
CA ASP A 1020 -19.22 -14.13 21.30
C ASP A 1020 -18.15 -13.04 21.45
N ALA A 1021 -18.44 -11.89 20.84
CA ALA A 1021 -17.64 -10.69 20.94
C ALA A 1021 -17.25 -10.38 22.39
N LYS A 1022 -16.01 -9.93 22.57
CA LYS A 1022 -15.40 -9.64 23.85
C LYS A 1022 -15.49 -8.14 24.16
N VAL A 1023 -15.50 -7.83 25.46
CA VAL A 1023 -15.45 -6.47 25.95
C VAL A 1023 -14.04 -5.93 25.80
N VAL A 1024 -13.94 -4.71 25.29
CA VAL A 1024 -12.74 -3.88 25.37
C VAL A 1024 -13.07 -2.65 26.20
N ARG A 1025 -12.17 -2.27 27.12
CA ARG A 1025 -12.37 -1.16 28.05
C ARG A 1025 -11.32 -0.05 27.86
N GLY A 1026 -11.60 1.10 28.44
CA GLY A 1026 -10.73 2.29 28.35
C GLY A 1026 -10.90 3.05 27.04
N GLY A 1027 -10.07 4.09 26.88
CA GLY A 1027 -9.93 4.85 25.65
C GLY A 1027 -8.60 4.56 24.97
N SER A 1028 -8.42 5.10 23.78
CA SER A 1028 -7.13 5.07 23.06
C SER A 1028 -6.70 6.47 22.64
N TRP A 1029 -5.48 6.58 22.11
CA TRP A 1029 -5.00 7.78 21.41
C TRP A 1029 -5.94 8.26 20.29
N ASN A 1030 -6.86 7.40 19.83
CA ASN A 1030 -7.84 7.75 18.82
C ASN A 1030 -9.24 8.04 19.38
N ASP A 1031 -9.44 8.15 20.68
CA ASP A 1031 -10.77 8.35 21.28
C ASP A 1031 -10.90 9.67 22.02
N THR A 1032 -12.07 10.29 21.96
CA THR A 1032 -12.37 11.55 22.67
C THR A 1032 -12.88 11.26 24.08
N LEU A 1033 -13.01 12.27 24.95
CA LEU A 1033 -13.32 12.09 26.38
C LEU A 1033 -14.58 11.24 26.65
N PRO A 1034 -15.70 11.38 25.92
CA PRO A 1034 -16.89 10.55 26.10
C PRO A 1034 -16.67 9.06 25.78
N PHE A 1035 -15.70 8.73 24.92
CA PHE A 1035 -15.36 7.37 24.53
C PHE A 1035 -14.23 6.77 25.39
N ALA A 1036 -13.86 7.45 26.49
CA ALA A 1036 -12.73 7.15 27.34
C ALA A 1036 -13.10 7.13 28.84
N THR A 1037 -14.38 6.98 29.18
CA THR A 1037 -14.84 6.94 30.57
C THR A 1037 -14.55 5.59 31.23
N SER A 1038 -14.64 5.55 32.56
CA SER A 1038 -14.47 4.33 33.36
C SER A 1038 -15.49 3.25 32.99
N ALA A 1039 -16.70 3.66 32.60
CA ALA A 1039 -17.78 2.76 32.23
C ALA A 1039 -17.77 2.39 30.73
N PHE A 1040 -16.98 3.08 29.90
CA PHE A 1040 -17.04 2.92 28.45
C PHE A 1040 -16.63 1.52 28.00
N ARG A 1041 -17.37 0.97 27.03
CA ARG A 1041 -17.23 -0.40 26.54
C ARG A 1041 -17.17 -0.43 25.02
N TRP A 1042 -16.18 -1.08 24.43
CA TRP A 1042 -16.17 -1.45 23.02
C TRP A 1042 -16.52 -2.93 22.85
N ARG A 1043 -16.98 -3.31 21.65
CA ARG A 1043 -17.33 -4.69 21.29
C ARG A 1043 -16.58 -5.14 20.05
N TYR A 1044 -15.80 -6.21 20.18
CA TYR A 1044 -15.09 -6.82 19.04
C TYR A 1044 -15.07 -8.33 19.10
N GLU A 1045 -15.12 -8.98 17.94
CA GLU A 1045 -14.97 -10.43 17.84
C GLU A 1045 -13.57 -10.89 18.30
N PRO A 1046 -13.44 -12.04 18.98
CA PRO A 1046 -12.20 -12.45 19.64
C PRO A 1046 -11.03 -12.70 18.68
N TYR A 1047 -11.30 -12.88 17.39
CA TYR A 1047 -10.32 -13.13 16.34
C TYR A 1047 -9.89 -11.88 15.56
N LYS A 1048 -10.40 -10.68 15.89
CA LYS A 1048 -10.08 -9.44 15.16
C LYS A 1048 -8.86 -8.72 15.77
N PRO A 1049 -7.78 -8.46 15.01
CA PRO A 1049 -6.65 -7.67 15.46
C PRO A 1049 -6.94 -6.17 15.31
N VAL A 1050 -7.44 -5.51 16.36
CA VAL A 1050 -7.85 -4.10 16.29
C VAL A 1050 -6.65 -3.17 16.47
N TYR A 1051 -6.57 -2.13 15.63
CA TYR A 1051 -5.41 -1.24 15.49
C TYR A 1051 -4.99 -0.44 16.73
N ASN A 1052 -5.92 -0.16 17.63
CA ASN A 1052 -5.72 0.65 18.84
C ASN A 1052 -6.07 -0.13 20.13
N VAL A 1053 -6.21 -1.45 20.03
CA VAL A 1053 -6.52 -2.32 21.18
C VAL A 1053 -5.30 -3.14 21.55
N GLY A 1054 -4.84 -2.95 22.78
CA GLY A 1054 -3.86 -3.76 23.48
C GLY A 1054 -4.51 -4.51 24.64
N PHE A 1055 -3.76 -4.69 25.73
CA PHE A 1055 -4.25 -5.36 26.93
C PHE A 1055 -3.33 -5.11 28.12
N ARG A 1056 -3.84 -5.37 29.33
CA ARG A 1056 -3.04 -5.54 30.55
C ARG A 1056 -3.36 -6.89 31.20
N VAL A 1057 -2.48 -7.31 32.10
CA VAL A 1057 -2.56 -8.62 32.76
C VAL A 1057 -2.96 -8.46 34.22
N VAL A 1058 -3.83 -9.35 34.70
CA VAL A 1058 -4.05 -9.58 36.13
C VAL A 1058 -3.41 -10.89 36.57
N CYS A 1059 -2.88 -10.94 37.79
CA CYS A 1059 -2.29 -12.13 38.37
C CYS A 1059 -2.78 -12.34 39.81
N ASP A 1060 -2.88 -13.60 40.24
CA ASP A 1060 -3.31 -13.94 41.60
C ASP A 1060 -2.39 -13.32 42.67
N ALA A 1061 -2.97 -12.71 43.70
CA ALA A 1061 -2.23 -12.15 44.84
C ALA A 1061 -1.74 -13.22 45.84
N GLY A 1062 -2.09 -14.50 45.64
CA GLY A 1062 -1.87 -15.58 46.61
C GLY A 1062 -2.89 -15.58 47.75
N ALA A 1063 -3.02 -16.69 48.48
CA ALA A 1063 -4.01 -16.82 49.56
C ALA A 1063 -3.63 -15.96 50.78
N THR A 1064 -4.24 -14.80 50.95
CA THR A 1064 -4.25 -14.05 52.20
C THR A 1064 -5.14 -14.81 53.20
N LYS A 1065 -4.57 -15.31 54.31
CA LYS A 1065 -5.36 -15.83 55.43
C LYS A 1065 -6.32 -14.74 55.91
N THR A 1066 -7.62 -14.98 55.74
CA THR A 1066 -8.68 -14.15 56.28
C THR A 1066 -8.53 -14.05 57.80
N ILE A 1067 -8.08 -12.90 58.31
CA ILE A 1067 -8.25 -12.58 59.73
C ILE A 1067 -9.63 -11.97 59.85
N VAL A 1068 -10.62 -12.78 60.22
CA VAL A 1068 -11.92 -12.30 60.67
C VAL A 1068 -11.71 -11.66 62.03
N ALA A 1069 -11.75 -10.33 62.10
CA ALA A 1069 -11.83 -9.63 63.37
C ALA A 1069 -13.24 -9.84 63.95
N ALA A 1070 -13.32 -10.62 65.04
CA ALA A 1070 -14.53 -10.76 65.82
C ALA A 1070 -14.87 -9.41 66.48
N ALA A 1071 -16.10 -8.94 66.22
CA ALA A 1071 -16.71 -7.88 67.00
C ALA A 1071 -16.84 -8.33 68.46
N GLY A 1072 -16.27 -7.55 69.38
CA GLY A 1072 -16.49 -7.68 70.82
C GLY A 1072 -17.30 -6.48 71.30
N ASP A 1073 -18.44 -6.78 71.92
CA ASP A 1073 -19.22 -5.87 72.77
C ASP A 1073 -18.33 -5.17 73.81
N GLN A 1074 -18.38 -3.83 73.83
CA GLN A 1074 -18.63 -3.01 75.03
C GLN A 1074 -18.96 -1.57 74.65
#